data_AF-A0A840VJU6-F1
#
_entry.id   AF-A0A840VJU6-F1
#
_cell.length_a   1.000
_cell.length_b   1.000
_cell.length_c   1.000
_cell.angle_alpha   90.00
_cell.angle_beta   90.00
_cell.angle_gamma   90.00
#
_symmetry.space_group_name_H-M   'P 1'
#
loop_
_entity.id
_entity.type
_entity.pdbx_description
1 polymer ?
#
loop_
_entity_poly.entity_id
_entity_poly.type
_entity_poly.pdbx_seq_one_letter_code
_entity_poly.pdbx_strand_id
1 'polypeptide(L)'
;MGQSNTVRILDGNTFVVCEDTGDIEATPSEPTGLFSIDTRFLSTWVLTVNGERLNSLSYDDLQYFESRFFLVPGMATHYVDAKLSIIRERAVGGSFREQLTILNHDEKPVELEVRMDAASDFADLFQVKDEILNKKGEIYTEVEPDRLRLGYRRGNFQRETIISSSMAARYDSKGFAYTVHLEPNEQWEAAIDVQTQAVGPGGRDLRFGLRVHGTERLALQHDLEQWIADAPKVNSQHGRVASTYRRSLIDLAALRFSPLSLGGATLPAAGLPWFMTMFGRDSILTCLQTLPFTPQLSKTTLRILASLQGSRFDDFRDEDPGRILHEMRYGETAAFEEQPHSPYYGSVDATPLFVVLLDEYERWTGDVALVKELEQESRAALRWIDNYADLVGNGYIWYERRNTETGLENQCWKDSWDSISYSDGTLPPFPRATCEVQGYAYDAKIRAARMAREFWDDPEFADQLEREAAELKARFNRDWWVDDGEYYALALDPDGRQCDILSSNIGHLLWSGIVEPERAEKIAQHLVGPRLFTGWGVRTLAEGEARYNPIGYHNGTIWPFDNSFIAWGLRRYGFAEEAATIASGILDAATYFDGRLPEAFGGYPRELTKFPVEYPTACSPQAWSTGTPLLLLRTMLGLEPHEGHLAVEPRLPVGMGRIEVLDIPGRWGRMDAFARGRLDLDNLAD
;
A
#
# COMPACT_ATOMS: atom_id res chain seq x y z
N MET A 1 -30.28 7.18 -1.41
CA MET A 1 -28.93 7.28 -0.82
C MET A 1 -27.99 7.43 -1.99
N GLY A 2 -27.56 8.66 -2.29
CA GLY A 2 -26.49 8.87 -3.26
C GLY A 2 -25.21 8.27 -2.67
N GLN A 3 -24.35 7.69 -3.51
CA GLN A 3 -23.00 7.33 -3.08
C GLN A 3 -22.36 8.60 -2.49
N SER A 4 -22.09 8.60 -1.18
CA SER A 4 -21.28 9.64 -0.56
C SER A 4 -19.88 9.51 -1.17
N ASN A 5 -19.39 10.55 -1.84
CA ASN A 5 -18.02 10.56 -2.32
C ASN A 5 -17.10 10.80 -1.12
N THR A 6 -16.25 9.82 -0.81
CA THR A 6 -15.31 9.93 0.30
C THR A 6 -14.04 10.68 -0.10
N VAL A 7 -13.73 11.76 0.62
CA VAL A 7 -12.50 12.54 0.46
C VAL A 7 -11.45 12.06 1.45
N ARG A 8 -10.20 11.91 0.97
CA ARG A 8 -9.07 11.32 1.70
C ARG A 8 -7.91 12.30 1.70
N ILE A 9 -7.43 12.65 2.89
CA ILE A 9 -6.29 13.55 3.09
C ILE A 9 -5.29 12.82 3.98
N LEU A 10 -4.02 12.74 3.61
CA LEU A 10 -3.03 11.99 4.41
C LEU A 10 -1.66 12.64 4.43
N ASP A 11 -0.90 12.33 5.47
CA ASP A 11 0.53 12.57 5.60
C ASP A 11 1.13 11.42 6.43
N GLY A 12 1.73 10.45 5.74
CA GLY A 12 2.24 9.24 6.35
C GLY A 12 1.16 8.52 7.16
N ASN A 13 1.42 8.24 8.44
CA ASN A 13 0.50 7.49 9.31
C ASN A 13 -0.62 8.33 9.95
N THR A 14 -0.79 9.60 9.53
CA THR A 14 -1.89 10.47 9.97
C THR A 14 -2.76 10.81 8.77
N PHE A 15 -4.06 10.57 8.86
CA PHE A 15 -4.97 10.72 7.72
C PHE A 15 -6.40 11.02 8.16
N VAL A 16 -7.17 11.61 7.23
CA VAL A 16 -8.59 11.92 7.38
C VAL A 16 -9.35 11.27 6.25
N VAL A 17 -10.45 10.63 6.61
CA VAL A 17 -11.47 10.11 5.69
C VAL A 17 -12.78 10.79 6.04
N CYS A 18 -13.39 11.52 5.11
CA CYS A 18 -14.58 12.33 5.33
C CYS A 18 -15.50 12.35 4.10
N GLU A 19 -16.71 12.87 4.27
CA GLU A 19 -17.66 13.08 3.17
C GLU A 19 -17.23 14.24 2.25
N ASP A 20 -17.89 14.40 1.12
CA ASP A 20 -17.68 15.51 0.17
C ASP A 20 -18.13 16.89 0.69
N THR A 21 -18.76 16.94 1.87
CA THR A 21 -19.04 18.14 2.67
C THR A 21 -17.89 18.47 3.63
N GLY A 22 -16.93 17.56 3.74
CA GLY A 22 -15.94 17.50 4.81
C GLY A 22 -16.49 16.90 6.11
N ASP A 23 -17.78 16.63 6.27
CA ASP A 23 -18.25 16.09 7.55
C ASP A 23 -17.65 14.71 7.84
N ILE A 24 -17.37 14.47 9.12
CA ILE A 24 -16.96 13.18 9.65
C ILE A 24 -18.08 12.69 10.54
N GLU A 25 -18.69 11.58 10.16
CA GLU A 25 -19.61 10.82 11.00
C GLU A 25 -19.26 9.34 10.88
N ALA A 26 -18.57 8.83 11.89
CA ALA A 26 -18.20 7.43 11.97
C ALA A 26 -19.44 6.54 11.91
N THR A 27 -19.48 5.64 10.93
CA THR A 27 -20.44 4.52 10.89
C THR A 27 -19.68 3.20 11.07
N PRO A 28 -20.34 2.10 11.47
CA PRO A 28 -19.69 0.79 11.52
C PRO A 28 -19.13 0.35 10.15
N SER A 29 -19.78 0.76 9.06
CA SER A 29 -19.48 0.31 7.70
C SER A 29 -18.44 1.16 6.95
N GLU A 30 -18.16 2.39 7.41
CA GLU A 30 -17.25 3.30 6.71
C GLU A 30 -16.15 3.81 7.66
N PRO A 31 -14.87 3.73 7.27
CA PRO A 31 -13.75 4.17 8.10
C PRO A 31 -13.57 5.70 8.06
N THR A 32 -14.65 6.46 8.22
CA THR A 32 -14.59 7.92 8.36
C THR A 32 -13.98 8.29 9.72
N GLY A 33 -13.14 9.33 9.72
CA GLY A 33 -12.43 9.77 10.92
C GLY A 33 -11.13 10.50 10.64
N LEU A 34 -10.59 11.14 11.68
CA LEU A 34 -9.17 11.51 11.76
C LEU A 34 -8.44 10.38 12.48
N PHE A 35 -7.46 9.78 11.80
CA PHE A 35 -6.66 8.67 12.31
C PHE A 35 -5.20 9.08 12.45
N SER A 36 -4.53 8.56 13.48
CA SER A 36 -3.08 8.63 13.64
C SER A 36 -2.62 7.45 14.49
N ILE A 37 -1.48 6.82 14.16
CA ILE A 37 -0.90 5.74 14.98
C ILE A 37 -1.96 4.66 15.30
N ASP A 38 -2.62 4.15 14.26
CA ASP A 38 -3.70 3.14 14.31
C ASP A 38 -4.92 3.50 15.20
N THR A 39 -5.10 4.77 15.60
CA THR A 39 -6.18 5.23 16.49
C THR A 39 -7.05 6.28 15.80
N ARG A 40 -8.39 6.17 15.87
CA ARG A 40 -9.34 7.22 15.45
C ARG A 40 -9.46 8.34 16.49
N PHE A 41 -8.80 9.46 16.25
CA PHE A 41 -8.82 10.65 17.11
C PHE A 41 -10.05 11.54 16.91
N LEU A 42 -10.72 11.52 15.76
CA LEU A 42 -12.05 12.11 15.60
C LEU A 42 -12.99 11.10 14.95
N SER A 43 -14.10 10.81 15.62
CA SER A 43 -15.23 10.02 15.11
C SER A 43 -16.39 10.91 14.65
N THR A 44 -16.41 12.17 15.10
CA THR A 44 -17.38 13.18 14.68
C THR A 44 -16.69 14.51 14.45
N TRP A 45 -16.98 15.14 13.30
CA TRP A 45 -16.55 16.49 12.94
C TRP A 45 -17.54 17.10 11.96
N VAL A 46 -18.57 17.75 12.50
CA VAL A 46 -19.77 18.13 11.76
C VAL A 46 -19.98 19.63 11.82
N LEU A 47 -20.08 20.27 10.66
CA LEU A 47 -20.32 21.71 10.56
C LEU A 47 -21.82 22.00 10.34
N THR A 48 -22.38 22.86 11.19
CA THR A 48 -23.73 23.40 10.99
C THR A 48 -23.73 24.93 11.09
N VAL A 49 -24.60 25.56 10.31
CA VAL A 49 -24.84 27.01 10.35
C VAL A 49 -26.32 27.23 10.65
N ASN A 50 -26.63 27.96 11.72
CA ASN A 50 -27.99 28.15 12.25
C ASN A 50 -28.73 26.83 12.51
N GLY A 51 -27.99 25.77 12.86
CA GLY A 51 -28.54 24.43 13.12
C GLY A 51 -28.82 23.61 11.85
N GLU A 52 -28.50 24.12 10.66
CA GLU A 52 -28.66 23.41 9.39
C GLU A 52 -27.34 22.80 8.91
N ARG A 53 -27.42 21.59 8.34
CA ARG A 53 -26.30 20.94 7.64
C ARG A 53 -26.03 21.62 6.30
N LEU A 54 -24.79 21.54 5.86
CA LEU A 54 -24.36 22.13 4.60
C LEU A 54 -24.44 21.11 3.45
N ASN A 55 -24.65 21.61 2.24
CA ASN A 55 -24.61 20.82 1.02
C ASN A 55 -23.34 21.15 0.23
N SER A 56 -22.71 20.12 -0.34
CA SER A 56 -21.53 20.26 -1.18
C SER A 56 -21.92 20.79 -2.58
N LEU A 57 -21.28 21.88 -3.01
CA LEU A 57 -21.33 22.33 -4.40
C LEU A 57 -20.21 21.68 -5.21
N SER A 58 -19.02 21.63 -4.64
CA SER A 58 -17.83 20.97 -5.18
C SER A 58 -16.78 20.81 -4.08
N TYR A 59 -15.84 19.91 -4.33
CA TYR A 59 -14.57 19.84 -3.60
C TYR A 59 -13.41 19.82 -4.59
N ASP A 60 -12.25 20.27 -4.13
CA ASP A 60 -11.00 20.28 -4.89
C ASP A 60 -9.93 19.50 -4.11
N ASP A 61 -9.41 18.43 -4.73
CA ASP A 61 -8.29 17.63 -4.23
C ASP A 61 -6.97 18.30 -4.67
N LEU A 62 -6.63 19.41 -4.02
CA LEU A 62 -5.52 20.29 -4.40
C LEU A 62 -4.17 19.56 -4.35
N GLN A 63 -3.92 18.82 -3.25
CA GLN A 63 -2.73 18.00 -3.00
C GLN A 63 -3.11 16.84 -2.07
N TYR A 64 -2.29 15.79 -1.98
CA TYR A 64 -2.59 14.63 -1.13
C TYR A 64 -2.78 14.96 0.37
N PHE A 65 -2.19 16.07 0.83
CA PHE A 65 -2.26 16.57 2.21
C PHE A 65 -3.25 17.73 2.38
N GLU A 66 -3.95 18.16 1.32
CA GLU A 66 -4.83 19.33 1.36
C GLU A 66 -6.08 19.20 0.46
N SER A 67 -7.25 19.50 1.00
CA SER A 67 -8.50 19.58 0.23
C SER A 67 -9.31 20.82 0.58
N ARG A 68 -10.06 21.33 -0.40
CA ARG A 68 -10.97 22.47 -0.23
C ARG A 68 -12.40 22.07 -0.58
N PHE A 69 -13.36 22.52 0.23
CA PHE A 69 -14.78 22.22 0.09
C PHE A 69 -15.55 23.52 -0.07
N PHE A 70 -16.44 23.58 -1.06
CA PHE A 70 -17.32 24.73 -1.31
C PHE A 70 -18.75 24.32 -0.99
N LEU A 71 -19.33 24.97 0.03
CA LEU A 71 -20.55 24.53 0.68
C LEU A 71 -21.57 25.67 0.78
N VAL A 72 -22.84 25.30 0.87
CA VAL A 72 -23.94 26.24 1.09
C VAL A 72 -24.92 25.71 2.15
N PRO A 73 -25.59 26.57 2.94
CA PRO A 73 -26.69 26.15 3.80
C PRO A 73 -27.95 25.86 2.98
N GLY A 74 -28.70 24.81 3.34
CA GLY A 74 -29.91 24.39 2.64
C GLY A 74 -29.66 23.81 1.24
N MET A 75 -30.69 23.26 0.59
CA MET A 75 -30.57 22.74 -0.78
C MET A 75 -30.64 23.90 -1.78
N ALA A 76 -29.58 24.11 -2.58
CA ALA A 76 -29.67 24.97 -3.74
C ALA A 76 -30.74 24.43 -4.71
N THR A 77 -31.85 25.15 -4.83
CA THR A 77 -32.91 24.83 -5.81
C THR A 77 -32.79 25.77 -6.99
N HIS A 78 -33.32 25.40 -8.16
CA HIS A 78 -33.35 26.27 -9.35
C HIS A 78 -34.06 27.62 -9.14
N TYR A 79 -34.70 27.85 -8.00
CA TYR A 79 -35.53 29.04 -7.73
C TYR A 79 -35.05 29.89 -6.55
N VAL A 80 -33.98 29.49 -5.85
CA VAL A 80 -33.44 30.22 -4.69
C VAL A 80 -31.92 30.24 -4.76
N ASP A 81 -31.34 31.43 -4.95
CA ASP A 81 -29.90 31.64 -4.86
C ASP A 81 -29.42 31.48 -3.41
N ALA A 82 -28.37 30.69 -3.20
CA ALA A 82 -27.71 30.61 -1.91
C ALA A 82 -27.03 31.96 -1.62
N LYS A 83 -27.36 32.56 -0.48
CA LYS A 83 -26.88 33.88 -0.09
C LYS A 83 -25.65 33.85 0.82
N LEU A 84 -25.25 32.65 1.23
CA LEU A 84 -24.06 32.38 2.02
C LEU A 84 -23.23 31.34 1.30
N SER A 85 -21.92 31.58 1.25
CA SER A 85 -20.94 30.57 0.84
C SER A 85 -20.06 30.21 2.02
N ILE A 86 -19.82 28.92 2.20
CA ILE A 86 -18.94 28.39 3.24
C ILE A 86 -17.80 27.65 2.55
N ILE A 87 -16.57 27.99 2.89
CA ILE A 87 -15.38 27.33 2.37
C ILE A 87 -14.66 26.67 3.54
N ARG A 88 -14.40 25.37 3.41
CA ARG A 88 -13.52 24.64 4.33
C ARG A 88 -12.23 24.33 3.61
N GLU A 89 -11.09 24.69 4.18
CA GLU A 89 -9.77 24.31 3.69
C GLU A 89 -9.09 23.43 4.74
N ARG A 90 -8.75 22.20 4.37
CA ARG A 90 -8.18 21.22 5.29
C ARG A 90 -6.76 20.89 4.92
N ALA A 91 -5.89 20.77 5.91
CA ALA A 91 -4.56 20.23 5.75
C ALA A 91 -4.23 19.21 6.85
N VAL A 92 -3.50 18.16 6.48
CA VAL A 92 -2.91 17.19 7.42
C VAL A 92 -1.39 17.29 7.31
N GLY A 93 -0.71 17.55 8.42
CA GLY A 93 0.75 17.72 8.46
C GLY A 93 1.26 17.86 9.89
N GLY A 94 1.40 16.75 10.61
CA GLY A 94 1.66 16.73 12.06
C GLY A 94 0.46 17.10 12.96
N SER A 95 -0.45 17.95 12.49
CA SER A 95 -1.79 18.19 13.06
C SER A 95 -2.86 18.20 11.96
N PHE A 96 -4.13 18.10 12.35
CA PHE A 96 -5.25 18.37 11.45
C PHE A 96 -5.66 19.85 11.59
N ARG A 97 -5.57 20.61 10.50
CA ARG A 97 -5.94 22.02 10.47
C ARG A 97 -7.10 22.24 9.52
N GLU A 98 -8.06 23.05 9.94
CA GLU A 98 -9.20 23.47 9.12
C GLU A 98 -9.33 24.99 9.17
N GLN A 99 -9.25 25.66 8.02
CA GLN A 99 -9.65 27.06 7.88
C GLN A 99 -11.10 27.10 7.39
N LEU A 100 -11.93 27.84 8.11
CA LEU A 100 -13.33 28.04 7.82
C LEU A 100 -13.54 29.49 7.39
N THR A 101 -14.03 29.69 6.17
CA THR A 101 -14.40 31.01 5.63
C THR A 101 -15.90 31.05 5.34
N ILE A 102 -16.58 32.09 5.80
CA ILE A 102 -18.01 32.33 5.54
C ILE A 102 -18.15 33.68 4.85
N LEU A 103 -18.80 33.69 3.69
CA LEU A 103 -19.04 34.90 2.89
C LEU A 103 -20.53 35.24 2.87
N ASN A 104 -20.87 36.50 3.14
CA ASN A 104 -22.22 37.02 3.00
C ASN A 104 -22.42 37.64 1.61
N HIS A 105 -23.25 37.01 0.78
CA HIS A 105 -23.64 37.52 -0.54
C HIS A 105 -25.03 38.19 -0.53
N ASP A 106 -25.71 38.26 0.61
CA ASP A 106 -26.97 38.99 0.74
C ASP A 106 -26.73 40.51 0.76
N GLU A 107 -27.75 41.27 0.37
CA GLU A 107 -27.77 42.73 0.47
C GLU A 107 -28.02 43.22 1.91
N LYS A 108 -28.17 42.30 2.87
CA LYS A 108 -28.50 42.57 4.27
C LYS A 108 -27.45 41.96 5.22
N PRO A 109 -27.27 42.56 6.40
CA PRO A 109 -26.47 41.94 7.46
C PRO A 109 -27.09 40.61 7.91
N VAL A 110 -26.25 39.66 8.30
CA VAL A 110 -26.65 38.35 8.82
C VAL A 110 -26.01 38.09 10.17
N GLU A 111 -26.77 37.44 11.05
CA GLU A 111 -26.31 36.92 12.33
C GLU A 111 -26.34 35.39 12.24
N LEU A 112 -25.19 34.76 12.46
CA LEU A 112 -24.98 33.33 12.26
C LEU A 112 -24.51 32.67 13.56
N GLU A 113 -25.17 31.56 13.92
CA GLU A 113 -24.66 30.60 14.89
C GLU A 113 -23.91 29.50 14.12
N VAL A 114 -22.58 29.52 14.17
CA VAL A 114 -21.73 28.55 13.47
C VAL A 114 -21.27 27.53 14.48
N ARG A 115 -21.67 26.26 14.32
CA ARG A 115 -21.37 25.19 15.28
C ARG A 115 -20.57 24.07 14.62
N MET A 116 -19.51 23.66 15.32
CA MET A 116 -18.75 22.45 15.02
C MET A 116 -19.01 21.42 16.11
N ASP A 117 -19.67 20.32 15.77
CA ASP A 117 -19.79 19.17 16.66
C ASP A 117 -18.56 18.28 16.52
N ALA A 118 -17.98 17.89 17.66
CA ALA A 118 -16.74 17.11 17.71
C ALA A 118 -16.85 15.98 18.74
N ALA A 119 -16.43 14.78 18.36
CA ALA A 119 -16.34 13.63 19.25
C ALA A 119 -15.19 12.70 18.86
N SER A 120 -14.72 11.93 19.85
CA SER A 120 -13.66 10.95 19.72
C SER A 120 -14.08 9.65 20.43
N ASP A 121 -13.98 8.53 19.73
CA ASP A 121 -14.15 7.20 20.31
C ASP A 121 -12.81 6.49 20.59
N PHE A 122 -11.72 7.03 20.02
CA PHE A 122 -10.38 6.45 20.11
C PHE A 122 -10.34 5.00 19.63
N ALA A 123 -11.22 4.63 18.71
CA ALA A 123 -11.28 3.27 18.18
C ALA A 123 -9.94 2.88 17.56
N ASP A 124 -9.48 1.68 17.92
CA ASP A 124 -8.34 1.03 17.27
C ASP A 124 -8.74 0.60 15.86
N LEU A 125 -7.82 0.59 14.90
CA LEU A 125 -8.14 0.27 13.51
C LEU A 125 -8.75 -1.14 13.34
N PHE A 126 -8.30 -2.13 14.14
CA PHE A 126 -8.92 -3.46 14.16
C PHE A 126 -10.35 -3.41 14.72
N GLN A 127 -10.61 -2.58 15.74
CA GLN A 127 -11.97 -2.38 16.27
C GLN A 127 -12.89 -1.72 15.24
N VAL A 128 -12.37 -0.80 14.41
CA VAL A 128 -13.14 -0.22 13.30
C VAL A 128 -13.47 -1.29 12.26
N LYS A 129 -12.48 -2.13 11.88
CA LYS A 129 -12.65 -3.20 10.90
C LYS A 129 -13.64 -4.29 11.37
N ASP A 130 -13.56 -4.67 12.64
CA ASP A 130 -14.35 -5.76 13.22
C ASP A 130 -15.65 -5.26 13.89
N GLU A 131 -16.00 -3.98 13.72
CA GLU A 131 -17.18 -3.33 14.29
C GLU A 131 -17.30 -3.48 15.83
N ILE A 132 -16.16 -3.47 16.53
CA ILE A 132 -16.10 -3.63 17.99
C ILE A 132 -16.34 -2.27 18.66
N LEU A 133 -17.53 -2.09 19.24
CA LEU A 133 -17.97 -0.81 19.80
C LEU A 133 -17.60 -0.58 21.29
N ASN A 134 -17.11 -1.59 22.00
CA ASN A 134 -16.89 -1.48 23.45
C ASN A 134 -15.42 -1.21 23.81
N LYS A 135 -15.10 0.05 24.13
CA LYS A 135 -13.79 0.44 24.67
C LYS A 135 -13.63 -0.04 26.11
N LYS A 136 -12.45 -0.59 26.44
CA LYS A 136 -12.13 -1.15 27.77
C LYS A 136 -11.66 -0.09 28.78
N GLY A 137 -11.13 1.03 28.31
CA GLY A 137 -10.67 2.15 29.13
C GLY A 137 -11.72 3.23 29.39
N GLU A 138 -11.27 4.34 29.96
CA GLU A 138 -12.09 5.50 30.30
C GLU A 138 -11.97 6.57 29.21
N ILE A 139 -13.10 7.01 28.66
CA ILE A 139 -13.19 8.21 27.81
C ILE A 139 -13.57 9.38 28.70
N TYR A 140 -12.91 10.53 28.51
CA TYR A 140 -13.17 11.75 29.26
C TYR A 140 -13.18 12.98 28.34
N THR A 141 -13.79 14.05 28.84
CA THR A 141 -13.90 15.34 28.15
C THR A 141 -13.61 16.46 29.13
N GLU A 142 -12.69 17.34 28.75
CA GLU A 142 -12.35 18.54 29.52
C GLU A 142 -12.61 19.77 28.64
N VAL A 143 -13.47 20.65 29.14
CA VAL A 143 -13.83 21.91 28.48
C VAL A 143 -13.03 23.02 29.14
N GLU A 144 -12.12 23.63 28.40
CA GLU A 144 -11.34 24.79 28.81
C GLU A 144 -11.88 26.07 28.11
N PRO A 145 -11.55 27.28 28.60
CA PRO A 145 -12.02 28.52 27.96
C PRO A 145 -11.56 28.72 26.52
N ASP A 146 -10.41 28.14 26.13
CA ASP A 146 -9.73 28.33 24.84
C ASP A 146 -9.56 27.02 24.03
N ARG A 147 -10.02 25.88 24.56
CA ARG A 147 -9.90 24.57 23.88
C ARG A 147 -10.89 23.53 24.41
N LEU A 148 -11.12 22.50 23.60
CA LEU A 148 -11.79 21.26 23.98
C LEU A 148 -10.77 20.12 23.96
N ARG A 149 -10.65 19.38 25.07
CA ARG A 149 -9.84 18.16 25.15
C ARG A 149 -10.75 16.96 25.27
N LEU A 150 -10.63 16.05 24.31
CA LEU A 150 -11.23 14.72 24.33
C LEU A 150 -10.12 13.73 24.63
N GLY A 151 -10.34 12.76 25.52
CA GLY A 151 -9.27 11.85 25.89
C GLY A 151 -9.73 10.43 26.19
N TYR A 152 -8.80 9.51 26.07
CA TYR A 152 -8.95 8.11 26.42
C TYR A 152 -7.76 7.64 27.24
N ARG A 153 -8.03 6.87 28.30
CA ARG A 153 -7.00 6.24 29.12
C ARG A 153 -7.36 4.80 29.46
N ARG A 154 -6.40 3.90 29.24
CA ARG A 154 -6.40 2.53 29.75
C ARG A 154 -5.02 2.22 30.29
N GLY A 155 -4.85 2.12 31.61
CA GLY A 155 -3.52 1.93 32.22
C GLY A 155 -2.53 3.01 31.76
N ASN A 156 -1.43 2.59 31.13
CA ASN A 156 -0.40 3.49 30.57
C ASN A 156 -0.66 3.92 29.11
N PHE A 157 -1.72 3.40 28.48
CA PHE A 157 -2.12 3.80 27.14
C PHE A 157 -3.03 5.03 27.22
N GLN A 158 -2.56 6.15 26.67
CA GLN A 158 -3.31 7.41 26.69
C GLN A 158 -3.29 8.07 25.31
N ARG A 159 -4.46 8.57 24.91
CA ARG A 159 -4.71 9.24 23.63
C ARG A 159 -5.55 10.49 23.90
N GLU A 160 -5.19 11.60 23.29
CA GLU A 160 -5.94 12.85 23.45
C GLU A 160 -6.10 13.57 22.12
N THR A 161 -7.25 14.21 21.95
CA THR A 161 -7.57 15.11 20.85
C THR A 161 -7.78 16.49 21.45
N ILE A 162 -6.92 17.45 21.10
CA ILE A 162 -7.02 18.84 21.58
C ILE A 162 -7.46 19.72 20.42
N ILE A 163 -8.60 20.38 20.58
CA ILE A 163 -9.22 21.23 19.56
C ILE A 163 -9.15 22.68 20.03
N SER A 164 -8.59 23.55 19.22
CA SER A 164 -8.47 24.99 19.50
C SER A 164 -8.79 25.84 18.27
N SER A 165 -9.15 27.11 18.47
CA SER A 165 -9.48 28.05 17.40
C SER A 165 -8.69 29.34 17.53
N SER A 166 -8.36 29.95 16.38
CA SER A 166 -7.79 31.30 16.31
C SER A 166 -8.77 32.40 16.72
N MET A 167 -10.07 32.11 16.66
CA MET A 167 -11.15 33.02 17.05
C MET A 167 -11.77 32.57 18.37
N ALA A 168 -12.23 33.51 19.18
CA ALA A 168 -12.90 33.20 20.43
C ALA A 168 -14.17 32.36 20.16
N ALA A 169 -14.21 31.15 20.69
CA ALA A 169 -15.32 30.21 20.54
C ALA A 169 -15.91 29.87 21.92
N ARG A 170 -17.18 29.46 21.94
CA ARG A 170 -17.82 28.87 23.12
C ARG A 170 -17.66 27.36 23.05
N TYR A 171 -16.81 26.80 23.90
CA TYR A 171 -16.62 25.35 24.00
C TYR A 171 -17.65 24.71 24.93
N ASP A 172 -18.11 23.52 24.56
CA ASP A 172 -18.95 22.64 25.39
C ASP A 172 -18.49 21.19 25.23
N SER A 173 -19.13 20.26 25.94
CA SER A 173 -18.73 18.84 25.92
C SER A 173 -18.98 18.13 24.59
N LYS A 174 -19.62 18.79 23.61
CA LYS A 174 -19.97 18.24 22.29
C LYS A 174 -19.25 18.95 21.14
N GLY A 175 -18.45 19.99 21.41
CA GLY A 175 -17.78 20.76 20.37
C GLY A 175 -17.62 22.23 20.74
N PHE A 176 -17.81 23.11 19.76
CA PHE A 176 -17.70 24.56 19.95
C PHE A 176 -18.56 25.34 18.96
N ALA A 177 -18.87 26.59 19.31
CA ALA A 177 -19.66 27.48 18.48
C ALA A 177 -19.13 28.92 18.45
N TYR A 178 -19.42 29.61 17.34
CA TYR A 178 -19.19 31.04 17.14
C TYR A 178 -20.53 31.75 16.95
N THR A 179 -20.59 33.00 17.39
CA THR A 179 -21.63 33.94 16.96
C THR A 179 -20.96 34.95 16.05
N VAL A 180 -21.42 35.00 14.80
CA VAL A 180 -20.79 35.76 13.72
C VAL A 180 -21.80 36.73 13.14
N HIS A 181 -21.47 38.02 13.18
CA HIS A 181 -22.17 39.07 12.47
C HIS A 181 -21.40 39.41 11.19
N LEU A 182 -22.09 39.45 10.06
CA LEU A 182 -21.50 39.80 8.75
C LEU A 182 -22.35 40.85 8.05
N GLU A 183 -21.75 41.98 7.70
CA GLU A 183 -22.32 42.96 6.79
C GLU A 183 -22.39 42.44 5.34
N PRO A 184 -23.16 43.10 4.44
CA PRO A 184 -23.19 42.72 3.03
C PRO A 184 -21.80 42.70 2.38
N ASN A 185 -21.45 41.60 1.69
CA ASN A 185 -20.15 41.34 1.07
C ASN A 185 -18.96 41.21 2.05
N GLU A 186 -19.24 41.11 3.36
CA GLU A 186 -18.22 40.82 4.35
C GLU A 186 -17.91 39.31 4.40
N GLN A 187 -16.70 38.98 4.84
CA GLN A 187 -16.28 37.62 5.10
C GLN A 187 -15.77 37.47 6.53
N TRP A 188 -15.97 36.29 7.10
CA TRP A 188 -15.43 35.91 8.40
C TRP A 188 -14.57 34.65 8.23
N GLU A 189 -13.46 34.60 8.97
CA GLU A 189 -12.51 33.50 8.91
C GLU A 189 -12.11 33.04 10.32
N ALA A 190 -11.99 31.72 10.50
CA ALA A 190 -11.38 31.11 11.67
C ALA A 190 -10.50 29.92 11.29
N ALA A 191 -9.31 29.85 11.88
CA ALA A 191 -8.43 28.70 11.78
C ALA A 191 -8.63 27.80 13.00
N ILE A 192 -8.86 26.52 12.76
CA ILE A 192 -9.09 25.49 13.77
C ILE A 192 -7.93 24.50 13.72
N ASP A 193 -7.31 24.23 14.86
CA ASP A 193 -6.22 23.25 15.00
C ASP A 193 -6.68 22.09 15.88
N VAL A 194 -6.54 20.88 15.36
CA VAL A 194 -6.81 19.62 16.07
C VAL A 194 -5.50 18.85 16.19
N GLN A 195 -5.03 18.77 17.41
CA GLN A 195 -3.83 18.02 17.77
C GLN A 195 -4.24 16.63 18.22
N THR A 196 -3.72 15.61 17.53
CA THR A 196 -3.73 14.25 18.06
C THR A 196 -2.56 14.14 19.02
N GLN A 197 -2.71 13.44 20.15
CA GLN A 197 -1.62 13.17 21.09
C GLN A 197 -1.57 11.71 21.49
N ALA A 198 -0.42 11.06 21.26
CA ALA A 198 -0.13 9.73 21.78
C ALA A 198 0.78 9.86 23.00
N VAL A 199 0.19 9.92 24.20
CA VAL A 199 0.92 10.27 25.42
C VAL A 199 1.73 9.06 25.90
N GLY A 200 3.05 9.22 25.93
CA GLY A 200 4.01 8.23 26.40
C GLY A 200 4.42 8.40 27.87
N PRO A 201 5.32 7.53 28.36
CA PRO A 201 5.89 7.65 29.70
C PRO A 201 6.51 9.04 29.95
N GLY A 202 6.08 9.72 31.01
CA GLY A 202 6.53 11.09 31.32
C GLY A 202 5.64 12.20 30.77
N GLY A 203 4.46 11.88 30.23
CA GLY A 203 3.43 12.85 29.85
C GLY A 203 3.75 13.64 28.57
N ARG A 204 4.67 13.14 27.74
CA ARG A 204 5.03 13.73 26.45
C ARG A 204 4.47 12.90 25.31
N ASP A 205 4.20 13.52 24.17
CA ASP A 205 3.83 12.80 22.96
C ASP A 205 4.97 11.86 22.52
N LEU A 206 4.65 10.60 22.20
CA LEU A 206 5.59 9.61 21.67
C LEU A 206 6.29 10.09 20.38
N ARG A 207 5.68 11.02 19.65
CA ARG A 207 6.22 11.62 18.43
C ARG A 207 7.11 12.84 18.67
N PHE A 208 7.27 13.31 19.91
CA PHE A 208 7.96 14.56 20.29
C PHE A 208 9.46 14.65 19.87
N GLY A 209 10.03 13.63 19.21
CA GLY A 209 11.38 13.64 18.65
C GLY A 209 11.50 13.12 17.23
N LEU A 210 10.39 12.76 16.58
CA LEU A 210 10.42 12.38 15.16
C LEU A 210 10.73 13.63 14.34
N ARG A 211 11.74 13.57 13.48
CA ARG A 211 11.99 14.64 12.49
C ARG A 211 10.86 14.60 11.47
N VAL A 212 9.74 15.23 11.79
CA VAL A 212 8.71 15.51 10.80
C VAL A 212 9.32 16.53 9.85
N HIS A 213 9.55 16.14 8.59
CA HIS A 213 9.83 17.12 7.54
C HIS A 213 8.66 18.12 7.57
N GLY A 214 8.97 19.42 7.63
CA GLY A 214 8.14 20.44 8.28
C GLY A 214 6.62 20.19 8.28
N THR A 215 6.01 20.26 9.47
CA THR A 215 4.56 20.16 9.73
C THR A 215 3.74 21.34 9.17
N GLU A 216 4.34 22.13 8.30
CA GLU A 216 3.74 23.32 7.72
C GLU A 216 3.49 23.05 6.24
N ARG A 217 2.33 23.49 5.75
CA ARG A 217 1.87 23.32 4.36
C ARG A 217 2.97 23.58 3.32
N LEU A 218 3.74 24.65 3.48
CA LEU A 218 4.83 25.02 2.56
C LEU A 218 5.98 24.02 2.55
N ALA A 219 6.30 23.40 3.68
CA ALA A 219 7.35 22.39 3.77
C ALA A 219 6.92 21.07 3.13
N LEU A 220 5.67 20.63 3.35
CA LEU A 220 5.11 19.45 2.67
C LEU A 220 5.03 19.65 1.15
N GLN A 221 4.62 20.85 0.71
CA GLN A 221 4.62 21.19 -0.70
C GLN A 221 6.03 21.16 -1.30
N HIS A 222 7.01 21.78 -0.62
CA HIS A 222 8.39 21.79 -1.10
C HIS A 222 9.00 20.38 -1.16
N ASP A 223 8.72 19.54 -0.15
CA ASP A 223 9.17 18.14 -0.11
C ASP A 223 8.56 17.34 -1.27
N LEU A 224 7.27 17.52 -1.57
CA LEU A 224 6.63 16.89 -2.73
C LEU A 224 7.23 17.36 -4.06
N GLU A 225 7.43 18.68 -4.22
CA GLU A 225 8.04 19.25 -5.43
C GLU A 225 9.45 18.70 -5.65
N GLN A 226 10.25 18.62 -4.58
CA GLN A 226 11.59 18.04 -4.64
C GLN A 226 11.55 16.54 -4.97
N TRP A 227 10.67 15.78 -4.31
CA TRP A 227 10.48 14.35 -4.58
C TRP A 227 10.16 14.07 -6.05
N ILE A 228 9.25 14.85 -6.65
CA ILE A 228 8.90 14.72 -8.07
C ILE A 228 10.07 15.16 -8.96
N ALA A 229 10.79 16.21 -8.59
CA ALA A 229 11.91 16.72 -9.37
C ALA A 229 13.13 15.78 -9.39
N ASP A 230 13.34 15.03 -8.32
CA ASP A 230 14.45 14.07 -8.18
C ASP A 230 14.18 12.74 -8.93
N ALA A 231 12.92 12.43 -9.22
CA ALA A 231 12.53 11.23 -9.96
C ALA A 231 12.76 11.38 -11.48
N PRO A 232 12.95 10.26 -12.22
CA PRO A 232 13.05 10.27 -13.68
C PRO A 232 11.86 10.95 -14.36
N LYS A 233 12.08 11.57 -15.52
CA LYS A 233 11.00 12.24 -16.27
C LYS A 233 10.42 11.30 -17.31
N VAL A 234 9.10 11.12 -17.30
CA VAL A 234 8.40 10.27 -18.28
C VAL A 234 7.68 11.14 -19.30
N ASN A 235 8.13 11.08 -20.55
CA ASN A 235 7.42 11.64 -21.70
C ASN A 235 6.76 10.50 -22.47
N SER A 236 5.48 10.65 -22.81
CA SER A 236 4.74 9.61 -23.52
C SER A 236 3.76 10.22 -24.51
N GLN A 237 3.64 9.59 -25.69
CA GLN A 237 2.55 9.88 -26.64
C GLN A 237 1.24 9.21 -26.23
N HIS A 238 1.31 8.15 -25.42
CA HIS A 238 0.12 7.57 -24.80
C HIS A 238 -0.34 8.49 -23.67
N GLY A 239 -1.48 9.17 -23.89
CA GLY A 239 -1.91 10.36 -23.13
C GLY A 239 -2.08 10.17 -21.62
N ARG A 240 -2.11 8.93 -21.11
CA ARG A 240 -2.30 8.63 -19.69
C ARG A 240 -1.13 7.93 -18.99
N VAL A 241 -0.06 7.55 -19.71
CA VAL A 241 1.12 6.91 -19.08
C VAL A 241 1.86 7.92 -18.20
N ALA A 242 2.14 9.13 -18.73
CA ALA A 242 2.84 10.16 -17.98
C ALA A 242 2.04 10.67 -16.77
N SER A 243 0.71 10.80 -16.90
CA SER A 243 -0.16 11.19 -15.78
C SER A 243 -0.24 10.09 -14.71
N THR A 244 -0.34 8.82 -15.11
CA THR A 244 -0.32 7.67 -14.19
C THR A 244 1.01 7.59 -13.44
N TYR A 245 2.14 7.73 -14.15
CA TYR A 245 3.46 7.80 -13.52
C TYR A 245 3.56 8.93 -12.49
N ARG A 246 3.12 10.15 -12.86
CA ARG A 246 3.13 11.29 -11.94
C ARG A 246 2.24 11.05 -10.73
N ARG A 247 1.06 10.44 -10.92
CA ARG A 247 0.16 10.08 -9.81
C ARG A 247 0.80 9.05 -8.89
N SER A 248 1.48 8.03 -9.45
CA SER A 248 2.24 7.06 -8.66
C SER A 248 3.31 7.72 -7.79
N LEU A 249 4.07 8.70 -8.31
CA LEU A 249 5.05 9.43 -7.49
C LEU A 249 4.40 10.22 -6.36
N ILE A 250 3.26 10.87 -6.60
CA ILE A 250 2.51 11.62 -5.59
C ILE A 250 1.99 10.68 -4.51
N ASP A 251 1.43 9.54 -4.88
CA ASP A 251 0.89 8.56 -3.95
C ASP A 251 2.01 7.89 -3.12
N LEU A 252 3.17 7.60 -3.72
CA LEU A 252 4.36 7.15 -2.97
C LEU A 252 4.81 8.22 -1.97
N ALA A 253 4.80 9.50 -2.36
CA ALA A 253 5.16 10.58 -1.46
C ALA A 253 4.20 10.65 -0.26
N ALA A 254 2.90 10.53 -0.52
CA ALA A 254 1.84 10.55 0.49
C ALA A 254 1.92 9.38 1.49
N LEU A 255 2.32 8.20 1.00
CA LEU A 255 2.46 6.99 1.80
C LEU A 255 3.77 6.94 2.61
N ARG A 256 4.73 7.84 2.37
CA ARG A 256 5.97 7.87 3.17
C ARG A 256 5.67 8.29 4.61
N PHE A 257 6.15 7.50 5.58
CA PHE A 257 6.07 7.87 6.99
C PHE A 257 7.38 7.52 7.72
N SER A 258 7.59 8.15 8.88
CA SER A 258 8.71 7.82 9.77
C SER A 258 8.21 6.95 10.93
N PRO A 259 8.72 5.72 11.11
CA PRO A 259 8.34 4.88 12.23
C PRO A 259 8.95 5.39 13.53
N LEU A 260 8.37 5.02 14.67
CA LEU A 260 8.87 5.44 15.99
C LEU A 260 10.30 4.94 16.28
N SER A 261 10.70 3.86 15.62
CA SER A 261 11.97 3.15 15.84
C SER A 261 13.19 3.78 15.14
N LEU A 262 13.01 4.65 14.14
CA LEU A 262 14.13 5.26 13.41
C LEU A 262 14.01 6.79 13.38
N GLY A 263 15.13 7.46 13.68
CA GLY A 263 15.25 8.92 13.84
C GLY A 263 15.05 9.76 12.56
N GLY A 264 13.88 9.64 11.91
CA GLY A 264 13.43 10.48 10.80
C GLY A 264 13.65 9.92 9.40
N ALA A 265 14.02 8.65 9.25
CA ALA A 265 14.07 8.00 7.94
C ALA A 265 12.67 7.53 7.53
N THR A 266 12.30 7.68 6.25
CA THR A 266 10.97 7.34 5.75
C THR A 266 10.95 6.07 4.91
N LEU A 267 9.87 5.31 5.06
CA LEU A 267 9.54 4.14 4.26
C LEU A 267 8.06 4.22 3.85
N PRO A 268 7.62 3.48 2.80
CA PRO A 268 6.22 3.46 2.44
C PRO A 268 5.38 2.73 3.49
N ALA A 269 4.26 3.32 3.89
CA ALA A 269 3.15 2.59 4.50
C ALA A 269 2.47 1.70 3.44
N ALA A 270 1.82 0.61 3.84
CA ALA A 270 1.17 -0.29 2.90
C ALA A 270 0.00 0.38 2.17
N GLY A 271 -0.96 0.98 2.88
CA GLY A 271 -1.98 1.80 2.22
C GLY A 271 -3.22 2.14 3.04
N LEU A 272 -4.05 2.99 2.44
CA LEU A 272 -5.12 3.70 3.11
C LEU A 272 -6.49 3.03 2.85
N PRO A 273 -7.35 2.81 3.87
CA PRO A 273 -7.20 3.25 5.28
C PRO A 273 -6.65 2.19 6.23
N TRP A 274 -6.59 0.92 5.83
CA TRP A 274 -6.41 -0.22 6.74
C TRP A 274 -4.96 -0.54 7.09
N PHE A 275 -4.01 -0.08 6.29
CA PHE A 275 -2.62 -0.52 6.31
C PHE A 275 -1.65 0.67 6.35
N MET A 276 -2.03 1.77 7.01
CA MET A 276 -1.22 2.99 7.17
C MET A 276 -0.08 2.83 8.20
N THR A 277 0.67 1.75 8.06
CA THR A 277 1.83 1.40 8.86
C THR A 277 2.84 0.57 8.04
N MET A 278 3.92 0.14 8.68
CA MET A 278 4.94 -0.71 8.08
C MET A 278 4.45 -2.14 7.90
N PHE A 279 4.54 -2.61 6.66
CA PHE A 279 4.37 -4.00 6.27
C PHE A 279 5.64 -4.47 5.55
N GLY A 280 6.26 -5.55 6.03
CA GLY A 280 7.55 -6.01 5.50
C GLY A 280 7.46 -6.38 4.03
N ARG A 281 6.57 -7.31 3.69
CA ARG A 281 6.31 -7.77 2.31
C ARG A 281 5.97 -6.61 1.38
N ASP A 282 4.94 -5.84 1.72
CA ASP A 282 4.43 -4.75 0.89
C ASP A 282 5.52 -3.69 0.63
N SER A 283 6.28 -3.34 1.67
CA SER A 283 7.40 -2.39 1.53
C SER A 283 8.47 -2.94 0.60
N ILE A 284 8.82 -4.23 0.73
CA ILE A 284 9.84 -4.85 -0.11
C ILE A 284 9.40 -4.91 -1.57
N LEU A 285 8.18 -5.39 -1.85
CA LEU A 285 7.66 -5.48 -3.22
C LEU A 285 7.52 -4.09 -3.85
N THR A 286 7.05 -3.09 -3.10
CA THR A 286 7.05 -1.69 -3.55
C THR A 286 8.46 -1.23 -3.91
N CYS A 287 9.45 -1.48 -3.05
CA CYS A 287 10.84 -1.08 -3.30
C CYS A 287 11.45 -1.77 -4.55
N LEU A 288 11.10 -3.03 -4.82
CA LEU A 288 11.49 -3.73 -6.05
C LEU A 288 10.87 -3.08 -7.30
N GLN A 289 9.60 -2.70 -7.22
CA GLN A 289 8.87 -2.06 -8.32
C GLN A 289 9.41 -0.68 -8.67
N THR A 290 9.78 0.10 -7.66
CA THR A 290 10.12 1.52 -7.81
C THR A 290 11.63 1.79 -7.90
N LEU A 291 12.46 0.75 -7.80
CA LEU A 291 13.92 0.86 -7.74
C LEU A 291 14.56 1.73 -8.84
N PRO A 292 14.12 1.66 -10.12
CA PRO A 292 14.66 2.52 -11.17
C PRO A 292 14.38 4.01 -11.00
N PHE A 293 13.46 4.38 -10.12
CA PHE A 293 12.91 5.72 -10.01
C PHE A 293 13.17 6.34 -8.64
N THR A 294 13.05 5.55 -7.57
CA THR A 294 13.13 6.01 -6.17
C THR A 294 13.97 5.06 -5.31
N PRO A 295 15.23 4.75 -5.68
CA PRO A 295 16.06 3.75 -5.00
C PRO A 295 16.34 4.07 -3.52
N GLN A 296 16.19 5.33 -3.10
CA GLN A 296 16.31 5.77 -1.72
C GLN A 296 15.32 5.08 -0.76
N LEU A 297 14.14 4.67 -1.24
CA LEU A 297 13.16 3.97 -0.39
C LEU A 297 13.70 2.61 0.06
N SER A 298 14.34 1.87 -0.85
CA SER A 298 14.88 0.52 -0.59
C SER A 298 15.90 0.52 0.53
N LYS A 299 16.81 1.50 0.55
CA LYS A 299 17.85 1.61 1.58
C LYS A 299 17.26 1.76 2.98
N THR A 300 16.25 2.62 3.13
CA THR A 300 15.59 2.84 4.42
C THR A 300 14.80 1.60 4.84
N THR A 301 14.01 1.03 3.92
CA THR A 301 13.23 -0.20 4.16
C THR A 301 14.14 -1.35 4.63
N LEU A 302 15.24 -1.61 3.92
CA LEU A 302 16.20 -2.67 4.28
C LEU A 302 16.74 -2.49 5.70
N ARG A 303 17.22 -1.30 6.07
CA ARG A 303 17.76 -1.04 7.41
C ARG A 303 16.72 -1.22 8.52
N ILE A 304 15.50 -0.75 8.28
CA ILE A 304 14.45 -0.83 9.29
C ILE A 304 14.02 -2.28 9.50
N LEU A 305 13.80 -3.03 8.41
CA LEU A 305 13.43 -4.44 8.48
C LEU A 305 14.55 -5.29 9.11
N ALA A 306 15.81 -4.98 8.80
CA ALA A 306 16.98 -5.58 9.46
C ALA A 306 16.99 -5.30 10.97
N SER A 307 16.76 -4.05 11.38
CA SER A 307 16.74 -3.65 12.80
C SER A 307 15.61 -4.29 13.62
N LEU A 308 14.54 -4.73 12.95
CA LEU A 308 13.38 -5.39 13.54
C LEU A 308 13.33 -6.89 13.21
N GLN A 309 14.39 -7.46 12.65
CA GLN A 309 14.47 -8.90 12.34
C GLN A 309 14.29 -9.71 13.62
N GLY A 310 13.53 -10.80 13.51
CA GLY A 310 13.27 -11.72 14.61
C GLY A 310 14.58 -12.24 15.21
N SER A 311 14.65 -12.29 16.53
CA SER A 311 15.87 -12.63 17.28
C SER A 311 15.64 -13.71 18.34
N ARG A 312 14.38 -14.11 18.55
CA ARG A 312 13.95 -15.10 19.54
C ARG A 312 12.77 -15.91 18.99
N PHE A 313 12.38 -16.93 19.75
CA PHE A 313 11.14 -17.65 19.52
C PHE A 313 10.02 -17.00 20.33
N ASP A 314 8.93 -16.64 19.66
CA ASP A 314 7.74 -16.06 20.28
C ASP A 314 6.49 -16.54 19.53
N ASP A 315 5.81 -17.55 20.08
CA ASP A 315 4.64 -18.17 19.44
C ASP A 315 3.46 -17.21 19.31
N PHE A 316 3.33 -16.22 20.21
CA PHE A 316 2.26 -15.24 20.13
C PHE A 316 2.42 -14.35 18.89
N ARG A 317 3.68 -13.96 18.59
CA ARG A 317 4.03 -13.06 17.49
C ARG A 317 4.42 -13.78 16.20
N ASP A 318 4.42 -15.11 16.21
CA ASP A 318 5.00 -15.94 15.15
C ASP A 318 6.49 -15.64 14.86
N GLU A 319 7.24 -15.19 15.88
CA GLU A 319 8.65 -14.82 15.74
C GLU A 319 9.58 -16.05 15.74
N ASP A 320 10.52 -16.06 14.80
CA ASP A 320 11.68 -16.95 14.79
C ASP A 320 12.96 -16.15 14.53
N PRO A 321 14.14 -16.61 14.98
CA PRO A 321 15.40 -15.98 14.65
C PRO A 321 15.62 -15.89 13.13
N GLY A 322 15.91 -14.69 12.62
CA GLY A 322 16.14 -14.42 11.20
C GLY A 322 14.89 -14.05 10.39
N ARG A 323 13.68 -14.20 10.96
CA ARG A 323 12.42 -13.91 10.27
C ARG A 323 12.21 -12.39 10.12
N ILE A 324 11.77 -11.94 8.95
CA ILE A 324 11.38 -10.54 8.71
C ILE A 324 9.90 -10.37 9.04
N LEU A 325 9.56 -9.26 9.70
CA LEU A 325 8.19 -8.99 10.17
C LEU A 325 7.17 -8.94 9.04
N HIS A 326 5.93 -9.33 9.35
CA HIS A 326 4.75 -9.10 8.53
C HIS A 326 4.33 -7.64 8.64
N GLU A 327 4.01 -7.17 9.85
CA GLU A 327 3.59 -5.79 10.10
C GLU A 327 3.91 -5.31 11.53
N MET A 328 3.87 -3.99 11.71
CA MET A 328 4.05 -3.34 13.02
C MET A 328 2.93 -2.32 13.28
N ARG A 329 2.20 -2.47 14.38
CA ARG A 329 1.07 -1.65 14.81
C ARG A 329 1.35 -0.96 16.14
N TYR A 330 0.74 0.19 16.30
CA TYR A 330 0.87 1.09 17.45
C TYR A 330 -0.46 1.34 18.18
N GLY A 331 -1.50 0.63 17.74
CA GLY A 331 -2.85 0.68 18.28
C GLY A 331 -2.98 0.12 19.69
N GLU A 332 -4.17 0.28 20.27
CA GLU A 332 -4.44 -0.14 21.66
C GLU A 332 -4.35 -1.66 21.81
N THR A 333 -4.97 -2.40 20.89
CA THR A 333 -5.07 -3.86 20.96
C THR A 333 -3.68 -4.50 20.91
N ALA A 334 -2.79 -3.97 20.07
CA ALA A 334 -1.40 -4.37 19.98
C ALA A 334 -0.60 -4.00 21.25
N ALA A 335 -0.82 -2.81 21.82
CA ALA A 335 -0.14 -2.35 23.04
C ALA A 335 -0.45 -3.19 24.29
N PHE A 336 -1.61 -3.85 24.33
CA PHE A 336 -2.03 -4.75 25.41
C PHE A 336 -1.84 -6.23 25.08
N GLU A 337 -1.17 -6.56 23.98
CA GLU A 337 -0.96 -7.94 23.51
C GLU A 337 -2.28 -8.72 23.37
N GLU A 338 -3.36 -8.01 22.99
CA GLU A 338 -4.63 -8.62 22.55
C GLU A 338 -4.57 -9.03 21.07
N GLN A 339 -3.60 -8.47 20.35
CA GLN A 339 -3.27 -8.73 18.97
C GLN A 339 -1.74 -8.84 18.85
N PRO A 340 -1.20 -9.70 17.97
CA PRO A 340 0.24 -9.98 17.92
C PRO A 340 1.08 -8.90 17.23
N HIS A 341 0.44 -7.89 16.65
CA HIS A 341 0.99 -6.94 15.69
C HIS A 341 2.01 -5.91 16.23
N SER A 342 2.84 -6.21 17.25
CA SER A 342 3.83 -5.23 17.77
C SER A 342 5.22 -5.78 18.14
N PRO A 343 6.06 -6.16 17.15
CA PRO A 343 5.74 -6.49 15.75
C PRO A 343 5.21 -7.93 15.60
N TYR A 344 4.51 -8.21 14.51
CA TYR A 344 4.04 -9.55 14.14
C TYR A 344 4.83 -10.10 12.96
N TYR A 345 5.15 -11.39 13.00
CA TYR A 345 6.03 -12.07 12.05
C TYR A 345 5.32 -13.13 11.21
N GLY A 346 3.98 -13.22 11.21
CA GLY A 346 3.22 -14.20 10.41
C GLY A 346 3.21 -13.96 8.90
N SER A 347 4.40 -13.81 8.31
CA SER A 347 4.71 -13.83 6.88
C SER A 347 5.80 -14.87 6.65
N VAL A 348 5.71 -15.63 5.57
CA VAL A 348 6.81 -16.52 5.11
C VAL A 348 7.52 -16.03 3.86
N ASP A 349 6.98 -15.01 3.20
CA ASP A 349 7.52 -14.43 1.97
C ASP A 349 8.49 -13.27 2.23
N ALA A 350 8.30 -12.48 3.29
CA ALA A 350 9.10 -11.29 3.56
C ALA A 350 10.59 -11.61 3.78
N THR A 351 10.89 -12.74 4.43
CA THR A 351 12.26 -13.17 4.75
C THR A 351 13.11 -13.46 3.50
N PRO A 352 12.69 -14.33 2.54
CA PRO A 352 13.43 -14.47 1.29
C PRO A 352 13.42 -13.18 0.45
N LEU A 353 12.30 -12.45 0.41
CA LEU A 353 12.21 -11.21 -0.36
C LEU A 353 13.17 -10.11 0.13
N PHE A 354 13.49 -10.07 1.43
CA PHE A 354 14.48 -9.15 1.99
C PHE A 354 15.87 -9.33 1.35
N VAL A 355 16.30 -10.58 1.17
CA VAL A 355 17.57 -10.93 0.51
C VAL A 355 17.52 -10.57 -0.98
N VAL A 356 16.39 -10.84 -1.65
CA VAL A 356 16.18 -10.48 -3.06
C VAL A 356 16.29 -8.96 -3.27
N LEU A 357 15.67 -8.16 -2.40
CA LEU A 357 15.74 -6.71 -2.48
C LEU A 357 17.14 -6.17 -2.24
N LEU A 358 17.89 -6.71 -1.27
CA LEU A 358 19.26 -6.25 -0.98
C LEU A 358 20.17 -6.42 -2.20
N ASP A 359 20.11 -7.58 -2.85
CA ASP A 359 20.86 -7.86 -4.07
C ASP A 359 20.43 -6.95 -5.24
N GLU A 360 19.13 -6.86 -5.49
CA GLU A 360 18.60 -6.03 -6.58
C GLU A 360 18.96 -4.55 -6.38
N TYR A 361 18.91 -4.08 -5.12
CA TYR A 361 19.33 -2.74 -4.73
C TYR A 361 20.81 -2.49 -5.04
N GLU A 362 21.72 -3.41 -4.71
CA GLU A 362 23.13 -3.28 -5.07
C GLU A 362 23.33 -3.28 -6.57
N ARG A 363 22.70 -4.22 -7.31
CA ARG A 363 22.82 -4.28 -8.78
C ARG A 363 22.49 -2.93 -9.41
N TRP A 364 21.47 -2.25 -8.89
CA TRP A 364 21.03 -0.95 -9.38
C TRP A 364 21.90 0.23 -8.94
N THR A 365 22.25 0.29 -7.65
CA THR A 365 22.88 1.48 -7.04
C THR A 365 24.40 1.40 -6.90
N GLY A 366 24.95 0.19 -6.86
CA GLY A 366 26.36 -0.06 -6.54
C GLY A 366 26.71 0.17 -5.06
N ASP A 367 25.72 0.28 -4.15
CA ASP A 367 25.96 0.50 -2.71
C ASP A 367 26.40 -0.80 -2.01
N VAL A 368 27.66 -1.18 -2.26
CA VAL A 368 28.34 -2.32 -1.62
C VAL A 368 28.42 -2.15 -0.11
N ALA A 369 28.47 -0.91 0.39
CA ALA A 369 28.56 -0.66 1.83
C ALA A 369 27.32 -1.17 2.56
N LEU A 370 26.13 -0.98 1.99
CA LEU A 370 24.89 -1.51 2.58
C LEU A 370 24.85 -3.06 2.55
N VAL A 371 25.34 -3.69 1.48
CA VAL A 371 25.38 -5.16 1.38
C VAL A 371 26.29 -5.77 2.46
N LYS A 372 27.42 -5.11 2.74
CA LYS A 372 28.32 -5.51 3.84
C LYS A 372 27.74 -5.20 5.21
N GLU A 373 27.04 -4.07 5.35
CA GLU A 373 26.35 -3.68 6.59
C GLU A 373 25.31 -4.74 6.99
N LEU A 374 24.53 -5.24 6.05
CA LEU A 374 23.40 -6.15 6.30
C LEU A 374 23.75 -7.64 6.11
N GLU A 375 25.04 -8.00 6.16
CA GLU A 375 25.49 -9.38 5.97
C GLU A 375 24.91 -10.31 7.05
N GLN A 376 24.94 -9.89 8.31
CA GLN A 376 24.53 -10.75 9.43
C GLN A 376 23.04 -11.09 9.36
N GLU A 377 22.23 -10.10 9.05
CA GLU A 377 20.78 -10.20 8.90
C GLU A 377 20.41 -11.02 7.65
N SER A 378 21.15 -10.84 6.55
CA SER A 378 20.97 -11.66 5.34
C SER A 378 21.28 -13.14 5.61
N ARG A 379 22.37 -13.42 6.32
CA ARG A 379 22.71 -14.79 6.74
C ARG A 379 21.68 -15.36 7.71
N ALA A 380 21.11 -14.55 8.59
CA ALA A 380 20.05 -14.97 9.50
C ALA A 380 18.75 -15.32 8.74
N ALA A 381 18.39 -14.51 7.74
CA ALA A 381 17.26 -14.79 6.85
C ALA A 381 17.44 -16.12 6.09
N LEU A 382 18.63 -16.37 5.53
CA LEU A 382 18.96 -17.63 4.86
C LEU A 382 18.91 -18.83 5.82
N ARG A 383 19.45 -18.68 7.04
CA ARG A 383 19.33 -19.72 8.07
C ARG A 383 17.87 -19.99 8.47
N TRP A 384 17.02 -18.97 8.47
CA TRP A 384 15.59 -19.15 8.75
C TRP A 384 14.90 -19.98 7.67
N ILE A 385 15.20 -19.70 6.39
CA ILE A 385 14.68 -20.46 5.24
C ILE A 385 14.95 -21.97 5.41
N ASP A 386 16.17 -22.34 5.85
CA ASP A 386 16.56 -23.74 5.92
C ASP A 386 16.22 -24.44 7.24
N ASN A 387 16.26 -23.72 8.37
CA ASN A 387 16.19 -24.37 9.69
C ASN A 387 14.86 -24.17 10.41
N TYR A 388 14.12 -23.10 10.09
CA TYR A 388 12.90 -22.74 10.84
C TYR A 388 11.65 -22.78 9.96
N ALA A 389 11.79 -22.54 8.66
CA ALA A 389 10.68 -22.58 7.72
C ALA A 389 10.36 -23.99 7.19
N ASP A 390 11.29 -24.95 7.30
CA ASP A 390 11.08 -26.34 6.88
C ASP A 390 10.38 -27.18 7.96
N LEU A 391 9.09 -26.90 8.19
CA LEU A 391 8.30 -27.53 9.24
C LEU A 391 8.10 -29.05 9.03
N VAL A 392 8.23 -29.53 7.80
CA VAL A 392 7.98 -30.94 7.42
C VAL A 392 9.28 -31.71 7.11
N GLY A 393 10.44 -31.03 7.09
CA GLY A 393 11.75 -31.66 6.88
C GLY A 393 11.99 -32.13 5.44
N ASN A 394 11.33 -31.51 4.46
CA ASN A 394 11.44 -31.84 3.03
C ASN A 394 12.11 -30.73 2.19
N GLY A 395 12.64 -29.71 2.86
CA GLY A 395 13.40 -28.62 2.26
C GLY A 395 12.53 -27.60 1.52
N TYR A 396 11.28 -27.41 1.95
CA TYR A 396 10.39 -26.35 1.49
C TYR A 396 10.05 -25.40 2.63
N ILE A 397 9.64 -24.18 2.29
CA ILE A 397 9.08 -23.24 3.25
C ILE A 397 7.61 -23.57 3.48
N TRP A 398 7.27 -23.86 4.73
CA TRP A 398 5.93 -24.16 5.23
C TRP A 398 5.46 -23.05 6.18
N TYR A 399 4.15 -22.87 6.27
CA TYR A 399 3.55 -22.03 7.30
C TYR A 399 2.40 -22.73 8.03
N GLU A 400 2.33 -22.45 9.33
CA GLU A 400 1.22 -22.76 10.22
C GLU A 400 1.22 -21.68 11.30
N ARG A 401 0.06 -21.04 11.51
CA ARG A 401 -0.05 -20.02 12.56
C ARG A 401 0.13 -20.66 13.93
N ARG A 402 0.95 -20.07 14.78
CA ARG A 402 1.10 -20.52 16.17
C ARG A 402 0.05 -19.90 17.08
N ASN A 403 -0.30 -18.64 16.82
CA ASN A 403 -1.42 -17.96 17.47
C ASN A 403 -2.73 -18.24 16.71
N THR A 404 -3.48 -19.26 17.15
CA THR A 404 -4.73 -19.65 16.48
C THR A 404 -5.91 -18.73 16.75
N GLU A 405 -5.82 -17.83 17.72
CA GLU A 405 -6.91 -16.92 18.08
C GLU A 405 -6.91 -15.65 17.22
N THR A 406 -5.72 -15.07 17.01
CA THR A 406 -5.58 -13.75 16.37
C THR A 406 -4.50 -13.69 15.28
N GLY A 407 -3.77 -14.79 15.05
CA GLY A 407 -2.81 -14.90 13.96
C GLY A 407 -3.47 -15.19 12.61
N LEU A 408 -2.83 -14.70 11.54
CA LEU A 408 -3.23 -14.91 10.15
C LEU A 408 -3.19 -16.39 9.77
N GLU A 409 -4.27 -16.88 9.18
CA GLU A 409 -4.36 -18.27 8.70
C GLU A 409 -3.39 -18.54 7.55
N ASN A 410 -3.42 -17.70 6.53
CA ASN A 410 -2.47 -17.76 5.43
C ASN A 410 -1.38 -16.72 5.65
N GLN A 411 -0.13 -17.17 5.65
CA GLN A 411 1.06 -16.31 5.88
C GLN A 411 1.81 -15.98 4.57
N CYS A 412 1.18 -16.22 3.42
CA CYS A 412 1.66 -15.81 2.10
C CYS A 412 1.00 -14.49 1.67
N TRP A 413 1.29 -13.99 0.47
CA TRP A 413 0.67 -12.74 -0.01
C TRP A 413 -0.85 -12.83 -0.19
N LYS A 414 -1.38 -14.04 -0.48
CA LYS A 414 -2.82 -14.31 -0.49
C LYS A 414 -3.29 -14.65 0.91
N ASP A 415 -3.21 -13.70 1.84
CA ASP A 415 -3.41 -13.92 3.28
C ASP A 415 -4.88 -14.09 3.73
N SER A 416 -5.87 -14.04 2.83
CA SER A 416 -7.26 -14.35 3.19
C SER A 416 -7.43 -15.84 3.48
N TRP A 417 -8.27 -16.17 4.48
CA TRP A 417 -8.45 -17.54 4.99
C TRP A 417 -8.84 -18.59 3.93
N ASP A 418 -9.52 -18.18 2.87
CA ASP A 418 -10.08 -19.04 1.82
C ASP A 418 -9.33 -18.99 0.48
N SER A 419 -8.13 -18.41 0.43
CA SER A 419 -7.38 -18.19 -0.82
C SER A 419 -6.64 -19.41 -1.36
N ILE A 420 -6.40 -20.42 -0.51
CA ILE A 420 -5.69 -21.65 -0.86
C ILE A 420 -6.68 -22.81 -0.83
N SER A 421 -6.95 -23.42 -1.97
CA SER A 421 -7.88 -24.55 -2.07
C SER A 421 -7.44 -25.57 -3.12
N TYR A 422 -8.02 -26.76 -3.03
CA TYR A 422 -8.04 -27.73 -4.13
C TYR A 422 -8.97 -27.28 -5.25
N SER A 423 -8.87 -27.91 -6.42
CA SER A 423 -9.76 -27.69 -7.57
C SER A 423 -11.24 -27.92 -7.24
N ASP A 424 -11.55 -28.80 -6.28
CA ASP A 424 -12.92 -29.06 -5.78
C ASP A 424 -13.42 -28.01 -4.76
N GLY A 425 -12.58 -27.04 -4.40
CA GLY A 425 -12.90 -25.97 -3.46
C GLY A 425 -12.73 -26.34 -1.97
N THR A 426 -12.31 -27.56 -1.66
CA THR A 426 -11.92 -27.90 -0.27
C THR A 426 -10.63 -27.18 0.13
N LEU A 427 -10.51 -26.80 1.40
CA LEU A 427 -9.32 -26.12 1.92
C LEU A 427 -8.33 -27.16 2.46
N PRO A 428 -7.02 -27.09 2.12
CA PRO A 428 -6.03 -28.02 2.62
C PRO A 428 -5.76 -27.83 4.12
N PRO A 429 -5.35 -28.88 4.85
CA PRO A 429 -4.91 -28.74 6.23
C PRO A 429 -3.60 -27.93 6.34
N PHE A 430 -3.23 -27.58 7.57
CA PHE A 430 -1.93 -26.99 7.89
C PHE A 430 -0.92 -28.06 8.34
N PRO A 431 0.40 -27.81 8.22
CA PRO A 431 1.02 -26.66 7.55
C PRO A 431 0.81 -26.64 6.03
N ARG A 432 0.97 -25.47 5.40
CA ARG A 432 0.83 -25.30 3.93
C ARG A 432 2.14 -24.75 3.33
N ALA A 433 2.47 -25.17 2.11
CA ALA A 433 3.61 -24.65 1.35
C ALA A 433 3.15 -24.10 -0.01
N THR A 434 3.08 -22.78 -0.17
CA THR A 434 2.66 -22.14 -1.43
C THR A 434 3.82 -22.03 -2.42
N CYS A 435 3.51 -22.09 -3.72
CA CYS A 435 4.52 -22.26 -4.76
C CYS A 435 5.43 -21.03 -4.95
N GLU A 436 4.89 -19.81 -4.88
CA GLU A 436 5.63 -18.57 -5.07
C GLU A 436 6.72 -18.39 -4.01
N VAL A 437 6.46 -18.80 -2.77
CA VAL A 437 7.41 -18.68 -1.65
C VAL A 437 8.63 -19.56 -1.90
N GLN A 438 8.45 -20.73 -2.52
CA GLN A 438 9.57 -21.60 -2.89
C GLN A 438 10.40 -20.96 -4.01
N GLY A 439 9.73 -20.28 -4.96
CA GLY A 439 10.39 -19.43 -5.95
C GLY A 439 11.22 -18.32 -5.30
N TYR A 440 10.66 -17.59 -4.32
CA TYR A 440 11.39 -16.54 -3.61
C TYR A 440 12.60 -17.08 -2.85
N ALA A 441 12.47 -18.26 -2.22
CA ALA A 441 13.59 -18.93 -1.55
C ALA A 441 14.71 -19.28 -2.53
N TYR A 442 14.36 -19.80 -3.71
CA TYR A 442 15.32 -20.06 -4.79
C TYR A 442 16.04 -18.79 -5.23
N ASP A 443 15.30 -17.72 -5.54
CA ASP A 443 15.88 -16.44 -5.98
C ASP A 443 16.78 -15.82 -4.89
N ALA A 444 16.34 -15.88 -3.63
CA ALA A 444 17.12 -15.43 -2.48
C ALA A 444 18.47 -16.17 -2.38
N LYS A 445 18.51 -17.49 -2.56
CA LYS A 445 19.75 -18.27 -2.51
C LYS A 445 20.69 -17.93 -3.67
N ILE A 446 20.18 -17.81 -4.90
CA ILE A 446 20.99 -17.42 -6.07
C ILE A 446 21.61 -16.03 -5.88
N ARG A 447 20.82 -15.07 -5.40
CA ARG A 447 21.27 -13.69 -5.17
C ARG A 447 22.23 -13.58 -3.99
N ALA A 448 21.96 -14.29 -2.90
CA ALA A 448 22.87 -14.38 -1.79
C ALA A 448 24.21 -15.02 -2.17
N ALA A 449 24.22 -16.01 -3.07
CA ALA A 449 25.47 -16.58 -3.55
C ALA A 449 26.35 -15.55 -4.26
N ARG A 450 25.75 -14.69 -5.10
CA ARG A 450 26.48 -13.57 -5.71
C ARG A 450 27.04 -12.63 -4.64
N MET A 451 26.19 -12.19 -3.69
CA MET A 451 26.63 -11.29 -2.62
C MET A 451 27.74 -11.91 -1.75
N ALA A 452 27.65 -13.21 -1.46
CA ALA A 452 28.66 -13.96 -0.71
C ALA A 452 30.01 -14.00 -1.43
N ARG A 453 29.97 -14.25 -2.74
CA ARG A 453 31.16 -14.34 -3.60
C ARG A 453 31.82 -12.98 -3.83
N GLU A 454 31.03 -11.93 -4.02
CA GLU A 454 31.52 -10.61 -4.42
C GLU A 454 31.80 -9.67 -3.24
N PHE A 455 31.05 -9.78 -2.13
CA PHE A 455 31.05 -8.75 -1.09
C PHE A 455 31.27 -9.25 0.34
N TRP A 456 30.90 -10.49 0.67
CA TRP A 456 31.08 -11.08 2.02
C TRP A 456 32.36 -11.89 2.18
N ASP A 457 33.21 -11.93 1.15
CA ASP A 457 34.49 -12.66 1.16
C ASP A 457 34.32 -14.17 1.50
N ASP A 458 33.21 -14.78 1.06
CA ASP A 458 32.81 -16.16 1.42
C ASP A 458 32.36 -16.98 0.20
N PRO A 459 33.31 -17.36 -0.69
CA PRO A 459 32.99 -18.12 -1.90
C PRO A 459 32.53 -19.56 -1.61
N GLU A 460 32.90 -20.14 -0.48
CA GLU A 460 32.44 -21.48 -0.09
C GLU A 460 30.95 -21.48 0.26
N PHE A 461 30.49 -20.46 0.98
CA PHE A 461 29.06 -20.27 1.22
C PHE A 461 28.30 -19.96 -0.07
N ALA A 462 28.88 -19.21 -1.00
CA ALA A 462 28.30 -19.00 -2.32
C ALA A 462 28.06 -20.33 -3.07
N ASP A 463 29.07 -21.20 -3.12
CA ASP A 463 28.97 -22.52 -3.77
C ASP A 463 27.94 -23.42 -3.07
N GLN A 464 27.82 -23.33 -1.74
CA GLN A 464 26.79 -24.02 -0.98
C GLN A 464 25.38 -23.55 -1.38
N LEU A 465 25.15 -22.23 -1.39
CA LEU A 465 23.86 -21.64 -1.73
C LEU A 465 23.43 -21.99 -3.17
N GLU A 466 24.35 -21.96 -4.13
CA GLU A 466 24.09 -22.36 -5.52
C GLU A 466 23.67 -23.83 -5.63
N ARG A 467 24.35 -24.73 -4.90
CA ARG A 467 23.99 -26.15 -4.85
C ARG A 467 22.60 -26.36 -4.25
N GLU A 468 22.32 -25.72 -3.11
CA GLU A 468 21.02 -25.83 -2.45
C GLU A 468 19.88 -25.25 -3.31
N ALA A 469 20.13 -24.14 -4.01
CA ALA A 469 19.18 -23.57 -4.97
C ALA A 469 18.90 -24.53 -6.13
N ALA A 470 19.94 -25.16 -6.69
CA ALA A 470 19.78 -26.16 -7.75
C ALA A 470 18.98 -27.38 -7.28
N GLU A 471 19.23 -27.86 -6.06
CA GLU A 471 18.46 -28.94 -5.45
C GLU A 471 16.99 -28.54 -5.20
N LEU A 472 16.75 -27.35 -4.67
CA LEU A 472 15.39 -26.81 -4.49
C LEU A 472 14.65 -26.70 -5.83
N LYS A 473 15.30 -26.17 -6.88
CA LYS A 473 14.74 -26.09 -8.23
C LYS A 473 14.34 -27.47 -8.74
N ALA A 474 15.22 -28.46 -8.65
CA ALA A 474 14.96 -29.81 -9.11
C ALA A 474 13.80 -30.48 -8.34
N ARG A 475 13.78 -30.34 -7.01
CA ARG A 475 12.68 -30.87 -6.18
C ARG A 475 11.35 -30.19 -6.51
N PHE A 476 11.31 -28.86 -6.56
CA PHE A 476 10.10 -28.08 -6.88
C PHE A 476 9.50 -28.50 -8.23
N ASN A 477 10.31 -28.59 -9.28
CA ASN A 477 9.85 -28.98 -10.61
C ASN A 477 9.34 -30.43 -10.67
N ARG A 478 9.76 -31.30 -9.75
CA ARG A 478 9.20 -32.65 -9.62
C ARG A 478 7.87 -32.65 -8.88
N ASP A 479 7.79 -31.93 -7.76
CA ASP A 479 6.71 -32.11 -6.77
C ASP A 479 5.49 -31.19 -7.01
N TRP A 480 5.64 -30.05 -7.70
CA TRP A 480 4.54 -29.08 -7.90
C TRP A 480 3.86 -29.16 -9.27
N TRP A 481 4.39 -29.93 -10.22
CA TRP A 481 3.85 -29.95 -11.57
C TRP A 481 2.55 -30.76 -11.64
N VAL A 482 1.49 -30.14 -12.16
CA VAL A 482 0.18 -30.75 -12.40
C VAL A 482 0.13 -31.18 -13.86
N ASP A 483 0.42 -32.45 -14.14
CA ASP A 483 0.59 -32.96 -15.50
C ASP A 483 -0.64 -32.77 -16.40
N ASP A 484 -1.84 -33.07 -15.90
CA ASP A 484 -3.08 -32.98 -16.68
C ASP A 484 -3.46 -31.54 -17.06
N GLY A 485 -2.96 -30.56 -16.30
CA GLY A 485 -3.20 -29.14 -16.51
C GLY A 485 -2.04 -28.38 -17.18
N GLU A 486 -0.85 -28.96 -17.18
CA GLU A 486 0.40 -28.34 -17.63
C GLU A 486 0.70 -26.99 -16.92
N TYR A 487 0.55 -26.96 -15.59
CA TYR A 487 0.91 -25.81 -14.74
C TYR A 487 1.45 -26.28 -13.37
N TYR A 488 1.86 -25.34 -12.53
CA TYR A 488 2.28 -25.64 -11.15
C TYR A 488 1.11 -25.48 -10.17
N ALA A 489 0.99 -26.43 -9.25
CA ALA A 489 0.05 -26.39 -8.14
C ALA A 489 0.23 -25.10 -7.32
N LEU A 490 -0.86 -24.60 -6.73
CA LEU A 490 -0.82 -23.41 -5.87
C LEU A 490 -0.04 -23.67 -4.58
N ALA A 491 -0.21 -24.86 -4.01
CA ALA A 491 0.42 -25.25 -2.75
C ALA A 491 0.56 -26.78 -2.64
N LEU A 492 1.33 -27.24 -1.66
CA LEU A 492 1.25 -28.59 -1.12
C LEU A 492 0.62 -28.58 0.28
N ASP A 493 -0.06 -29.67 0.60
CA ASP A 493 -0.46 -30.02 1.96
C ASP A 493 0.60 -30.92 2.65
N PRO A 494 0.46 -31.21 3.97
CA PRO A 494 1.42 -32.01 4.73
C PRO A 494 1.60 -33.45 4.24
N ASP A 495 0.59 -34.01 3.57
CA ASP A 495 0.64 -35.36 3.00
C ASP A 495 1.30 -35.36 1.60
N GLY A 496 1.73 -34.20 1.11
CA GLY A 496 2.35 -34.01 -0.21
C GLY A 496 1.33 -33.94 -1.35
N ARG A 497 0.04 -33.77 -1.05
CA ARG A 497 -0.99 -33.61 -2.07
C ARG A 497 -0.92 -32.20 -2.66
N GLN A 498 -1.00 -32.13 -3.98
CA GLN A 498 -1.03 -30.87 -4.72
C GLN A 498 -2.40 -30.18 -4.58
N CYS A 499 -2.39 -28.91 -4.18
CA CYS A 499 -3.50 -28.00 -4.38
C CYS A 499 -3.53 -27.58 -5.85
N ASP A 500 -4.20 -28.39 -6.66
CA ASP A 500 -4.23 -28.42 -8.13
C ASP A 500 -5.08 -27.31 -8.76
N ILE A 501 -5.32 -26.21 -8.05
CA ILE A 501 -6.12 -25.09 -8.54
C ILE A 501 -5.27 -24.13 -9.38
N LEU A 502 -5.75 -23.75 -10.57
CA LEU A 502 -5.03 -22.81 -11.43
C LEU A 502 -5.14 -21.36 -10.90
N SER A 503 -3.98 -20.78 -10.58
CA SER A 503 -3.86 -19.50 -9.88
C SER A 503 -2.78 -18.61 -10.51
N SER A 504 -2.88 -17.29 -10.32
CA SER A 504 -1.91 -16.31 -10.82
C SER A 504 -0.48 -16.49 -10.30
N ASN A 505 -0.32 -17.17 -9.14
CA ASN A 505 0.97 -17.42 -8.48
C ASN A 505 2.04 -18.02 -9.40
N ILE A 506 1.64 -18.76 -10.44
CA ILE A 506 2.57 -19.34 -11.42
C ILE A 506 3.43 -18.29 -12.14
N GLY A 507 2.98 -17.04 -12.25
CA GLY A 507 3.80 -15.97 -12.83
C GLY A 507 4.95 -15.50 -11.94
N HIS A 508 4.83 -15.65 -10.61
CA HIS A 508 5.94 -15.38 -9.68
C HIS A 508 7.05 -16.44 -9.79
N LEU A 509 6.71 -17.66 -10.23
CA LEU A 509 7.69 -18.70 -10.53
C LEU A 509 8.57 -18.33 -11.74
N LEU A 510 7.99 -17.66 -12.74
CA LEU A 510 8.77 -17.08 -13.85
C LEU A 510 9.65 -15.93 -13.37
N TRP A 511 9.16 -15.09 -12.46
CA TRP A 511 9.98 -13.99 -11.95
C TRP A 511 11.21 -14.48 -11.16
N SER A 512 11.00 -15.42 -10.23
CA SER A 512 12.07 -16.02 -9.43
C SER A 512 13.08 -16.84 -10.23
N GLY A 513 12.72 -17.33 -11.42
CA GLY A 513 13.61 -18.16 -12.24
C GLY A 513 13.61 -19.64 -11.89
N ILE A 514 12.71 -20.11 -11.02
CA ILE A 514 12.66 -21.52 -10.59
C ILE A 514 12.07 -22.47 -11.64
N VAL A 515 11.33 -21.96 -12.63
CA VAL A 515 10.70 -22.77 -13.68
C VAL A 515 11.74 -23.37 -14.64
N GLU A 516 11.53 -24.62 -15.08
CA GLU A 516 12.34 -25.15 -16.18
C GLU A 516 11.96 -24.53 -17.54
N PRO A 517 12.95 -24.21 -18.41
CA PRO A 517 12.69 -23.55 -19.69
C PRO A 517 11.63 -24.24 -20.55
N GLU A 518 11.57 -25.57 -20.55
CA GLU A 518 10.62 -26.35 -21.38
C GLU A 518 9.16 -26.18 -20.94
N ARG A 519 8.91 -25.74 -19.69
CA ARG A 519 7.57 -25.54 -19.14
C ARG A 519 7.12 -24.09 -19.19
N ALA A 520 8.04 -23.15 -19.37
CA ALA A 520 7.76 -21.73 -19.26
C ALA A 520 6.72 -21.25 -20.30
N GLU A 521 6.73 -21.82 -21.51
CA GLU A 521 5.76 -21.50 -22.56
C GLU A 521 4.32 -21.83 -22.13
N LYS A 522 4.10 -22.96 -21.45
CA LYS A 522 2.78 -23.35 -20.94
C LYS A 522 2.29 -22.39 -19.86
N ILE A 523 3.18 -21.99 -18.97
CA ILE A 523 2.86 -20.99 -17.94
C ILE A 523 2.47 -19.66 -18.58
N ALA A 524 3.22 -19.19 -19.59
CA ALA A 524 2.88 -17.99 -20.33
C ALA A 524 1.49 -18.09 -21.00
N GLN A 525 1.20 -19.21 -21.67
CA GLN A 525 -0.10 -19.48 -22.30
C GLN A 525 -1.27 -19.44 -21.31
N HIS A 526 -1.11 -19.99 -20.09
CA HIS A 526 -2.13 -19.90 -19.04
C HIS A 526 -2.35 -18.47 -18.59
N LEU A 527 -1.27 -17.72 -18.31
CA LEU A 527 -1.32 -16.36 -17.77
C LEU A 527 -2.03 -15.37 -18.70
N VAL A 528 -1.81 -15.45 -20.01
CA VAL A 528 -2.52 -14.64 -21.02
C VAL A 528 -3.75 -15.32 -21.61
N GLY A 529 -4.07 -16.53 -21.14
CA GLY A 529 -5.22 -17.29 -21.57
C GLY A 529 -6.54 -16.76 -20.98
N PRO A 530 -7.69 -17.07 -21.60
CA PRO A 530 -8.99 -16.48 -21.25
C PRO A 530 -9.46 -16.83 -19.84
N ARG A 531 -8.95 -17.94 -19.25
CA ARG A 531 -9.30 -18.34 -17.89
C ARG A 531 -8.71 -17.40 -16.84
N LEU A 532 -7.52 -16.85 -17.06
CA LEU A 532 -6.85 -15.96 -16.10
C LEU A 532 -6.90 -14.51 -16.57
N PHE A 533 -6.51 -14.22 -17.81
CA PHE A 533 -6.48 -12.86 -18.34
C PHE A 533 -7.87 -12.37 -18.74
N THR A 534 -8.24 -11.19 -18.26
CA THR A 534 -9.59 -10.63 -18.43
C THR A 534 -9.66 -9.56 -19.52
N GLY A 535 -8.54 -9.19 -20.12
CA GLY A 535 -8.39 -7.95 -20.90
C GLY A 535 -8.07 -6.71 -20.05
N TRP A 536 -8.26 -6.78 -18.73
CA TRP A 536 -7.76 -5.78 -17.76
C TRP A 536 -6.50 -6.25 -17.03
N GLY A 537 -6.36 -7.55 -16.80
CA GLY A 537 -5.24 -8.15 -16.08
C GLY A 537 -5.46 -9.64 -15.84
N VAL A 538 -4.43 -10.30 -15.32
CA VAL A 538 -4.48 -11.66 -14.77
C VAL A 538 -5.22 -11.60 -13.44
N ARG A 539 -6.32 -12.34 -13.36
CA ARG A 539 -7.09 -12.48 -12.12
C ARG A 539 -6.46 -13.56 -11.21
N THR A 540 -6.68 -13.45 -9.91
CA THR A 540 -6.01 -14.29 -8.91
C THR A 540 -6.32 -15.78 -9.01
N LEU A 541 -7.50 -16.14 -9.52
CA LEU A 541 -7.96 -17.52 -9.65
C LEU A 541 -8.63 -17.73 -11.01
N ALA A 542 -8.31 -18.82 -11.70
CA ALA A 542 -8.83 -19.07 -13.03
C ALA A 542 -10.37 -19.21 -13.04
N GLU A 543 -11.00 -18.67 -14.08
CA GLU A 543 -12.41 -18.91 -14.34
C GLU A 543 -12.66 -20.42 -14.51
N GLY A 544 -13.74 -20.88 -13.86
CA GLY A 544 -14.14 -22.29 -13.81
C GLY A 544 -13.62 -23.07 -12.59
N GLU A 545 -12.67 -22.52 -11.81
CA GLU A 545 -12.27 -23.13 -10.54
C GLU A 545 -13.38 -23.00 -9.48
N ALA A 546 -13.50 -23.98 -8.58
CA ALA A 546 -14.67 -24.08 -7.67
C ALA A 546 -14.88 -22.86 -6.78
N ARG A 547 -13.80 -22.18 -6.37
CA ARG A 547 -13.86 -20.95 -5.54
C ARG A 547 -13.79 -19.65 -6.33
N TYR A 548 -13.75 -19.72 -7.66
CA TYR A 548 -13.66 -18.53 -8.49
C TYR A 548 -14.84 -17.58 -8.24
N ASN A 549 -14.51 -16.37 -7.85
CA ASN A 549 -15.43 -15.26 -7.66
C ASN A 549 -14.74 -13.98 -8.18
N PRO A 550 -15.26 -13.32 -9.24
CA PRO A 550 -14.66 -12.10 -9.79
C PRO A 550 -14.58 -10.93 -8.79
N ILE A 551 -15.33 -11.01 -7.69
CA ILE A 551 -15.28 -10.04 -6.58
C ILE A 551 -14.84 -10.72 -5.26
N GLY A 552 -14.13 -11.85 -5.33
CA GLY A 552 -13.50 -12.49 -4.18
C GLY A 552 -12.08 -11.98 -3.97
N TYR A 553 -11.76 -11.52 -2.76
CA TYR A 553 -10.54 -10.75 -2.45
C TYR A 553 -9.24 -11.38 -2.99
N HIS A 554 -9.01 -12.68 -2.78
CA HIS A 554 -7.90 -13.45 -3.40
C HIS A 554 -8.38 -14.59 -4.32
N ASN A 555 -9.67 -14.60 -4.66
CA ASN A 555 -10.36 -15.72 -5.32
C ASN A 555 -10.92 -15.36 -6.70
N GLY A 556 -10.40 -14.32 -7.34
CA GLY A 556 -10.80 -13.94 -8.69
C GLY A 556 -10.77 -12.44 -9.00
N THR A 557 -10.39 -11.58 -8.05
CA THR A 557 -10.04 -10.17 -8.31
C THR A 557 -8.70 -10.06 -9.05
N ILE A 558 -8.45 -8.88 -9.62
CA ILE A 558 -7.17 -8.51 -10.26
C ILE A 558 -6.41 -7.60 -9.29
N TRP A 559 -5.16 -7.97 -9.02
CA TRP A 559 -4.25 -7.21 -8.18
C TRP A 559 -3.18 -6.56 -9.05
N PRO A 560 -3.05 -5.22 -9.10
CA PRO A 560 -2.07 -4.55 -9.93
C PRO A 560 -0.64 -4.98 -9.63
N PHE A 561 -0.28 -5.17 -8.36
CA PHE A 561 1.09 -5.56 -7.99
C PHE A 561 1.41 -6.95 -8.55
N ASP A 562 0.52 -7.93 -8.36
CA ASP A 562 0.65 -9.31 -8.87
C ASP A 562 0.94 -9.27 -10.39
N ASN A 563 0.12 -8.53 -11.13
CA ASN A 563 0.27 -8.36 -12.58
C ASN A 563 1.60 -7.74 -13.00
N SER A 564 2.17 -6.83 -12.22
CA SER A 564 3.47 -6.24 -12.51
C SER A 564 4.62 -7.24 -12.36
N PHE A 565 4.56 -8.11 -11.36
CA PHE A 565 5.55 -9.19 -11.17
C PHE A 565 5.38 -10.32 -12.17
N ILE A 566 4.13 -10.66 -12.54
CA ILE A 566 3.84 -11.59 -13.64
C ILE A 566 4.45 -11.08 -14.95
N ALA A 567 4.20 -9.81 -15.31
CA ALA A 567 4.77 -9.22 -16.52
C ALA A 567 6.31 -9.20 -16.49
N TRP A 568 6.90 -8.89 -15.33
CA TRP A 568 8.35 -8.92 -15.17
C TRP A 568 8.93 -10.33 -15.32
N GLY A 569 8.26 -11.36 -14.77
CA GLY A 569 8.63 -12.76 -14.93
C GLY A 569 8.54 -13.25 -16.38
N LEU A 570 7.46 -12.93 -17.07
CA LEU A 570 7.31 -13.22 -18.51
C LEU A 570 8.45 -12.58 -19.32
N ARG A 571 8.78 -11.32 -19.04
CA ARG A 571 9.87 -10.61 -19.71
C ARG A 571 11.23 -11.30 -19.48
N ARG A 572 11.51 -11.76 -18.25
CA ARG A 572 12.75 -12.49 -17.90
C ARG A 572 12.89 -13.81 -18.66
N TYR A 573 11.78 -14.47 -18.99
CA TYR A 573 11.76 -15.71 -19.76
C TYR A 573 11.65 -15.51 -21.29
N GLY A 574 11.66 -14.25 -21.77
CA GLY A 574 11.61 -13.94 -23.20
C GLY A 574 10.19 -13.78 -23.79
N PHE A 575 9.14 -13.91 -22.97
CA PHE A 575 7.73 -13.74 -23.35
C PHE A 575 7.33 -12.26 -23.35
N ALA A 576 7.97 -11.50 -24.22
CA ALA A 576 7.87 -10.05 -24.22
C ALA A 576 6.51 -9.53 -24.72
N GLU A 577 5.88 -10.24 -25.65
CA GLU A 577 4.58 -9.85 -26.19
C GLU A 577 3.48 -10.12 -25.13
N GLU A 578 3.56 -11.25 -24.42
CA GLU A 578 2.67 -11.60 -23.31
C GLU A 578 2.81 -10.60 -22.14
N ALA A 579 4.05 -10.23 -21.79
CA ALA A 579 4.31 -9.19 -20.80
C ALA A 579 3.70 -7.84 -21.21
N ALA A 580 3.81 -7.47 -22.50
CA ALA A 580 3.21 -6.26 -23.04
C ALA A 580 1.67 -6.30 -23.00
N THR A 581 1.05 -7.44 -23.28
CA THR A 581 -0.41 -7.62 -23.16
C THR A 581 -0.91 -7.32 -21.75
N ILE A 582 -0.25 -7.88 -20.73
CA ILE A 582 -0.61 -7.63 -19.32
C ILE A 582 -0.37 -6.16 -18.94
N ALA A 583 0.78 -5.60 -19.34
CA ALA A 583 1.10 -4.21 -19.08
C ALA A 583 0.04 -3.25 -19.67
N SER A 584 -0.41 -3.52 -20.90
CA SER A 584 -1.45 -2.73 -21.56
C SER A 584 -2.78 -2.80 -20.81
N GLY A 585 -3.22 -3.99 -20.40
CA GLY A 585 -4.48 -4.15 -19.67
C GLY A 585 -4.51 -3.36 -18.36
N ILE A 586 -3.42 -3.39 -17.60
CA ILE A 586 -3.33 -2.68 -16.31
C ILE A 586 -3.22 -1.17 -16.50
N LEU A 587 -2.45 -0.70 -17.49
CA LEU A 587 -2.34 0.73 -17.79
C LEU A 587 -3.64 1.30 -18.36
N ASP A 588 -4.40 0.50 -19.12
CA ASP A 588 -5.77 0.84 -19.53
C ASP A 588 -6.69 0.93 -18.31
N ALA A 589 -6.62 -0.03 -17.38
CA ALA A 589 -7.41 0.00 -16.15
C ALA A 589 -7.12 1.26 -15.32
N ALA A 590 -5.85 1.67 -15.22
CA ALA A 590 -5.44 2.88 -14.50
C ALA A 590 -6.16 4.15 -15.00
N THR A 591 -6.59 4.18 -16.27
CA THR A 591 -7.34 5.32 -16.83
C THR A 591 -8.72 5.51 -16.20
N TYR A 592 -9.32 4.45 -15.64
CA TYR A 592 -10.61 4.52 -14.96
C TYR A 592 -10.49 4.89 -13.49
N PHE A 593 -9.26 4.90 -12.96
CA PHE A 593 -8.96 5.24 -11.57
C PHE A 593 -8.10 6.50 -11.46
N ASP A 594 -8.17 7.39 -12.46
CA ASP A 594 -7.40 8.65 -12.53
C ASP A 594 -5.88 8.47 -12.29
N GLY A 595 -5.33 7.33 -12.74
CA GLY A 595 -3.93 6.96 -12.58
C GLY A 595 -3.57 6.38 -11.21
N ARG A 596 -4.49 6.30 -10.25
CA ARG A 596 -4.31 5.68 -8.93
C ARG A 596 -4.93 4.28 -8.93
N LEU A 597 -4.16 3.29 -9.37
CA LEU A 597 -4.60 1.90 -9.30
C LEU A 597 -4.91 1.49 -7.84
N PRO A 598 -6.09 0.90 -7.57
CA PRO A 598 -6.45 0.44 -6.22
C PRO A 598 -5.64 -0.81 -5.83
N GLU A 599 -5.73 -1.21 -4.57
CA GLU A 599 -5.19 -2.49 -4.07
C GLU A 599 -5.64 -3.68 -4.93
N ALA A 600 -6.95 -3.76 -5.23
CA ALA A 600 -7.55 -4.75 -6.09
C ALA A 600 -8.80 -4.18 -6.79
N PHE A 601 -9.18 -4.79 -7.91
CA PHE A 601 -10.45 -4.52 -8.60
C PHE A 601 -11.05 -5.82 -9.14
N GLY A 602 -12.33 -5.80 -9.51
CA GLY A 602 -13.08 -6.99 -9.92
C GLY A 602 -12.50 -7.64 -11.17
N GLY A 603 -12.34 -8.96 -11.15
CA GLY A 603 -11.79 -9.76 -12.26
C GLY A 603 -12.84 -10.20 -13.28
N TYR A 604 -13.78 -9.31 -13.62
CA TYR A 604 -14.70 -9.54 -14.73
C TYR A 604 -13.98 -9.41 -16.08
N PRO A 605 -14.37 -10.19 -17.11
CA PRO A 605 -13.92 -9.98 -18.47
C PRO A 605 -14.24 -8.57 -18.97
N ARG A 606 -13.31 -7.95 -19.70
CA ARG A 606 -13.43 -6.59 -20.24
C ARG A 606 -14.64 -6.42 -21.16
N GLU A 607 -15.00 -7.49 -21.87
CA GLU A 607 -16.16 -7.55 -22.77
C GLU A 607 -17.49 -7.39 -22.03
N LEU A 608 -17.55 -7.75 -20.74
CA LEU A 608 -18.76 -7.69 -19.93
C LEU A 608 -19.00 -6.28 -19.38
N THR A 609 -17.98 -5.62 -18.84
CA THR A 609 -18.15 -4.42 -18.00
C THR A 609 -17.77 -3.11 -18.69
N LYS A 610 -17.00 -3.11 -19.79
CA LYS A 610 -16.45 -1.90 -20.47
C LYS A 610 -15.61 -0.95 -19.61
N PHE A 611 -15.57 -1.16 -18.30
CA PHE A 611 -14.74 -0.49 -17.30
C PHE A 611 -14.34 -1.51 -16.22
N PRO A 612 -13.19 -1.34 -15.53
CA PRO A 612 -12.84 -2.17 -14.37
C PRO A 612 -13.81 -1.91 -13.22
N VAL A 613 -14.39 -2.97 -12.65
CA VAL A 613 -15.36 -2.85 -11.54
C VAL A 613 -14.59 -2.62 -10.24
N GLU A 614 -14.95 -1.60 -9.47
CA GLU A 614 -14.29 -1.30 -8.20
C GLU A 614 -14.51 -2.40 -7.16
N TYR A 615 -13.48 -2.66 -6.35
CA TYR A 615 -13.61 -3.53 -5.18
C TYR A 615 -13.90 -2.66 -3.94
N PRO A 616 -15.05 -2.82 -3.25
CA PRO A 616 -15.53 -1.83 -2.27
C PRO A 616 -14.59 -1.51 -1.11
N THR A 617 -13.78 -2.49 -0.66
CA THR A 617 -12.90 -2.34 0.50
C THR A 617 -11.42 -2.17 0.13
N ALA A 618 -11.11 -2.05 -1.16
CA ALA A 618 -9.73 -1.91 -1.61
C ALA A 618 -9.09 -0.62 -1.10
N CYS A 619 -7.85 -0.73 -0.65
CA CYS A 619 -7.06 0.44 -0.30
C CYS A 619 -6.74 1.29 -1.54
N SER A 620 -6.78 2.60 -1.38
CA SER A 620 -6.45 3.56 -2.44
C SER A 620 -6.06 4.92 -1.82
N PRO A 621 -4.78 5.32 -1.87
CA PRO A 621 -3.65 4.61 -2.49
C PRO A 621 -3.18 3.38 -1.69
N GLN A 622 -2.48 2.46 -2.37
CA GLN A 622 -1.82 1.28 -1.79
C GLN A 622 -0.43 1.13 -2.44
N ALA A 623 0.63 1.06 -1.64
CA ALA A 623 2.02 1.18 -2.05
C ALA A 623 2.42 0.23 -3.20
N TRP A 624 2.12 -1.06 -3.09
CA TRP A 624 2.48 -2.03 -4.13
C TRP A 624 1.65 -1.89 -5.42
N SER A 625 0.47 -1.27 -5.37
CA SER A 625 -0.34 -0.95 -6.56
C SER A 625 0.13 0.37 -7.17
N THR A 626 0.55 1.31 -6.33
CA THR A 626 1.19 2.56 -6.72
C THR A 626 2.52 2.29 -7.44
N GLY A 627 3.28 1.26 -7.03
CA GLY A 627 4.51 0.82 -7.68
C GLY A 627 4.31 0.12 -9.03
N THR A 628 3.12 -0.43 -9.31
CA THR A 628 2.85 -1.19 -10.54
C THR A 628 3.18 -0.46 -11.83
N PRO A 629 2.71 0.79 -12.09
CA PRO A 629 3.04 1.48 -13.32
C PRO A 629 4.54 1.69 -13.52
N LEU A 630 5.30 1.86 -12.44
CA LEU A 630 6.76 2.03 -12.48
C LEU A 630 7.45 0.73 -12.90
N LEU A 631 7.05 -0.41 -12.32
CA LEU A 631 7.58 -1.71 -12.73
C LEU A 631 7.17 -2.09 -14.16
N LEU A 632 5.96 -1.74 -14.59
CA LEU A 632 5.54 -1.95 -15.97
C LEU A 632 6.37 -1.11 -16.95
N LEU A 633 6.69 0.15 -16.61
CA LEU A 633 7.62 0.97 -17.41
C LEU A 633 9.01 0.31 -17.49
N ARG A 634 9.55 -0.16 -16.36
CA ARG A 634 10.82 -0.91 -16.33
C ARG A 634 10.77 -2.13 -17.26
N THR A 635 9.67 -2.88 -17.19
CA THR A 635 9.47 -4.14 -17.93
C THR A 635 9.34 -3.88 -19.44
N MET A 636 8.50 -2.93 -19.84
CA MET A 636 8.27 -2.58 -21.25
C MET A 636 9.51 -1.97 -21.92
N LEU A 637 10.32 -1.22 -21.17
CA LEU A 637 11.58 -0.66 -21.68
C LEU A 637 12.74 -1.67 -21.62
N GLY A 638 12.55 -2.79 -20.94
CA GLY A 638 13.60 -3.80 -20.73
C GLY A 638 14.82 -3.22 -20.03
N LEU A 639 14.60 -2.48 -18.93
CA LEU A 639 15.67 -1.84 -18.17
C LEU A 639 16.40 -2.87 -17.29
N GLU A 640 17.65 -3.15 -17.62
CA GLU A 640 18.51 -4.09 -16.88
C GLU A 640 19.84 -3.45 -16.47
N PRO A 641 20.20 -3.47 -15.17
CA PRO A 641 21.43 -2.87 -14.68
C PRO A 641 22.65 -3.76 -14.96
N HIS A 642 23.75 -3.15 -15.42
CA HIS A 642 25.07 -3.77 -15.55
C HIS A 642 26.16 -2.90 -14.89
N GLU A 643 27.38 -3.44 -14.70
CA GLU A 643 28.47 -2.86 -13.88
C GLU A 643 28.90 -1.42 -14.23
N GLY A 644 28.47 -0.86 -15.35
CA GLY A 644 28.72 0.55 -15.71
C GLY A 644 27.73 1.18 -16.68
N HIS A 645 26.61 0.53 -16.97
CA HIS A 645 25.58 1.07 -17.87
C HIS A 645 24.22 0.42 -17.61
N LEU A 646 23.17 1.07 -18.12
CA LEU A 646 21.81 0.55 -18.15
C LEU A 646 21.53 -0.03 -19.54
N ALA A 647 21.26 -1.33 -19.63
CA ALA A 647 20.76 -1.93 -20.86
C ALA A 647 19.28 -1.56 -21.04
N VAL A 648 18.90 -1.25 -22.28
CA VAL A 648 17.54 -0.88 -22.67
C VAL A 648 17.15 -1.71 -23.88
N GLU A 649 16.20 -2.64 -23.70
CA GLU A 649 15.65 -3.46 -24.77
C GLU A 649 14.11 -3.32 -24.81
N PRO A 650 13.57 -2.35 -25.56
CA PRO A 650 12.15 -2.06 -25.49
C PRO A 650 11.27 -3.05 -26.23
N ARG A 651 10.13 -3.38 -25.61
CA ARG A 651 8.98 -4.09 -26.18
C ARG A 651 7.71 -3.44 -25.65
N LEU A 652 7.21 -2.45 -26.39
CA LEU A 652 5.98 -1.75 -26.05
C LEU A 652 4.75 -2.46 -26.64
N PRO A 653 3.60 -2.43 -25.94
CA PRO A 653 2.30 -2.73 -26.50
C PRO A 653 2.05 -1.98 -27.83
N VAL A 654 1.32 -2.62 -28.73
CA VAL A 654 0.85 -1.99 -29.98
C VAL A 654 -0.01 -0.76 -29.64
N GLY A 655 0.19 0.35 -30.36
CA GLY A 655 -0.58 1.59 -30.14
C GLY A 655 -0.04 2.50 -29.04
N MET A 656 0.95 2.08 -28.25
CA MET A 656 1.50 2.89 -27.15
C MET A 656 2.34 4.10 -27.61
N GLY A 657 2.73 4.14 -28.89
CA GLY A 657 3.51 5.24 -29.45
C GLY A 657 4.92 5.33 -28.83
N ARG A 658 5.45 6.55 -28.71
CA ARG A 658 6.77 6.82 -28.12
C ARG A 658 6.70 6.97 -26.60
N ILE A 659 7.64 6.35 -25.90
CA ILE A 659 7.91 6.56 -24.47
C ILE A 659 9.38 6.95 -24.31
N GLU A 660 9.64 7.93 -23.46
CA GLU A 660 10.97 8.33 -23.02
C GLU A 660 10.97 8.39 -21.49
N VAL A 661 12.01 7.84 -20.88
CA VAL A 661 12.28 7.97 -19.45
C VAL A 661 13.66 8.57 -19.31
N LEU A 662 13.72 9.80 -18.84
CA LEU A 662 14.95 10.59 -18.74
C LEU A 662 15.47 10.60 -17.31
N ASP A 663 16.78 10.79 -17.14
CA ASP A 663 17.42 10.97 -15.85
C ASP A 663 17.33 9.74 -14.90
N ILE A 664 17.29 8.50 -15.45
CA ILE A 664 17.21 7.26 -14.65
C ILE A 664 18.45 7.10 -13.78
N PRO A 665 18.34 7.18 -12.44
CA PRO A 665 19.46 7.04 -11.54
C PRO A 665 19.96 5.59 -11.48
N GLY A 666 21.25 5.41 -11.23
CA GLY A 666 21.86 4.11 -10.93
C GLY A 666 23.36 4.22 -10.71
N ARG A 667 24.06 3.09 -10.64
CA ARG A 667 25.53 3.05 -10.48
C ARG A 667 26.30 3.75 -11.61
N TRP A 668 25.63 3.98 -12.74
CA TRP A 668 26.10 4.74 -13.90
C TRP A 668 25.87 6.27 -13.79
N GLY A 669 25.36 6.77 -12.66
CA GLY A 669 24.96 8.17 -12.50
C GLY A 669 23.51 8.38 -12.98
N ARG A 670 23.33 8.87 -14.20
CA ARG A 670 22.01 9.05 -14.85
C ARG A 670 22.06 8.64 -16.31
N MET A 671 21.04 7.94 -16.78
CA MET A 671 20.88 7.54 -18.18
C MET A 671 19.43 7.72 -18.65
N ASP A 672 19.25 7.88 -19.96
CA ASP A 672 17.94 7.99 -20.59
C ASP A 672 17.58 6.68 -21.31
N ALA A 673 16.30 6.33 -21.30
CA ALA A 673 15.74 5.21 -22.04
C ALA A 673 14.66 5.69 -23.02
N PHE A 674 14.71 5.19 -24.25
CA PHE A 674 13.80 5.57 -25.31
C PHE A 674 13.18 4.33 -25.96
N ALA A 675 11.88 4.39 -26.22
CA ALA A 675 11.16 3.34 -26.91
C ALA A 675 10.12 3.92 -27.87
N ARG A 676 9.92 3.21 -28.99
CA ARG A 676 8.88 3.54 -29.97
C ARG A 676 8.09 2.28 -30.28
N GLY A 677 6.81 2.31 -29.99
CA GLY A 677 5.88 1.20 -30.20
C GLY A 677 5.62 0.96 -31.68
N ARG A 678 5.15 -0.25 -31.98
CA ARG A 678 4.66 -0.59 -33.32
C ARG A 678 3.32 0.13 -33.54
N LEU A 679 3.13 0.66 -34.75
CA LEU A 679 1.85 1.22 -35.18
C LEU A 679 0.95 0.07 -35.62
N ASP A 680 -0.32 0.13 -35.25
CA ASP A 680 -1.36 -0.71 -35.85
C ASP A 680 -1.69 -0.15 -37.24
N LEU A 681 -1.35 -0.89 -38.29
CA LEU A 681 -1.57 -0.46 -39.67
C LEU A 681 -3.04 -0.64 -40.10
N ASP A 682 -3.82 -1.45 -39.39
CA ASP A 682 -5.21 -1.74 -39.73
C ASP A 682 -6.17 -0.65 -39.23
N ASN A 683 -5.77 0.14 -38.23
CA ASN A 683 -6.50 1.29 -37.68
C ASN A 683 -6.16 2.65 -38.34
N LEU A 684 -5.30 2.68 -39.36
CA LEU A 684 -4.95 3.91 -40.10
C LEU A 684 -5.85 4.18 -41.32
N ALA A 685 -6.85 3.32 -41.56
CA ALA A 685 -7.72 3.38 -42.73
C ALA A 685 -9.09 4.05 -42.48
N ASP A 686 -9.39 4.51 -41.26
CA ASP A 686 -10.64 5.20 -40.91
C ASP A 686 -10.43 6.69 -40.54
#